data_AF-A0A938CMG7-F1
#
_entry.id   AF-A0A938CMG7-F1
#
_cell.length_a   1.000
_cell.length_b   1.000
_cell.length_c   1.000
_cell.angle_alpha   90.00
_cell.angle_beta   90.00
_cell.angle_gamma   90.00
#
_symmetry.space_group_name_H-M   'P 1'
#
loop_
_entity.id
_entity.type
_entity.pdbx_description
1 polymer ?
#
loop_
_entity_poly.entity_id
_entity_poly.type
_entity_poly.pdbx_seq_one_letter_code
_entity_poly.pdbx_strand_id
1 'polypeptide(L)'
;AAELQKYGGPPWGSVPISEILTDPSKLVVDATIPAGPPPPPPDKFTEPPADYPWPASVVFIAGRAPQHSNNAQAAIWPINGTRAFFEYDVPDPAVSGYRLYSLAPGKPGSTPQLLLDAGKGLVSSPICSYDGREIVFAYAPEGEKRFHIYRMAADGSGLMALTSGPWHDYDPAILPDGRIVFASTRIGSREEYHANTARSLFVLSADRSEIRPLTYHIVADTEPEVAADGRIVFVRQDNFMERAKVETHIHSIRPDGTDGLVLMGQDRERVIYDPATGAEEDYAWLRVMGFGCPAPLPDGRVACLSHLGLTITGATADGQDKRPVKCDVTPFDIAPLPDGRLLAATFQRRLAILDVDTGEAVKLYESEEDIHSVAYVGPRPRPPILSPVVRPDDEMSPEKTGVLLCQSVFDTKQTDGQWRRVKAVRVVMGKPFTLRSARHQYGHIGTEGVELGAVPLAPDGSFAARVPADRALFLQAVDAEGRPVVSELSWIYVRPGETRSCVGCHAPKRDTPSGLPALANVRPPVELLPSPASHRFRANNAANGGVLNLQPDRFREVASINLYSQRLIRTDEAWSLDVGRSEVAAARVTGLGGLFYRRYAWARRAAAERFAILRERSATPALIDALKDEDAGVRCAAALALAACGTREAVPPLLDTLTDPACEVSQAAHVALEHLTGHSAEFNGYADLPERERQAAGWREWVAANDWGAIEADLIARVEAEDPIASHLAIETLGHIGGEAAKTALREHVAGSTEGSLVARLAAVRALGHLQDESAVPMLADILELNIGDVPGVPFKSHELGWHAAPDHLSGAAAEALGRIGTEEAAASLVEAFGKLREFWFYTFRTADHSWLMGCHSSIPHYRILEALDAMGARETRGLTGQILRSVPMDPDRGLLYEDDDYEKVSARVIHRSGMASAVIETCLSVLGDPEAKPDAALVEAVTASPPAESTGGVGPPARAAQILCVVALDPSVAPRIRAAFERFRAQEPSPDRSWTCFFLARALGKLQDKGSVEVLRAALDNDMREADFGVADPPNVFLHEAMTPVYRAAVADALGRIGDPVAYPSLLAAATDYDRSVMDVRQAAARALGGTARESDLGELSKLAREYPEAVTQMTLWEACEAAK
;
A
#
# COMPACT_ATOMS: atom_id res chain seq x y z
N ALA A 1 -2.01 -32.29 -18.20
CA ALA A 1 -2.90 -32.75 -19.29
C ALA A 1 -4.23 -33.34 -18.78
N ALA A 2 -4.23 -34.42 -17.97
CA ALA A 2 -5.47 -35.03 -17.47
C ALA A 2 -6.25 -34.16 -16.45
N GLU A 3 -5.56 -33.36 -15.63
CA GLU A 3 -6.18 -32.38 -14.72
C GLU A 3 -6.91 -31.24 -15.48
N LEU A 4 -6.36 -30.81 -16.62
CA LEU A 4 -6.96 -29.77 -17.48
C LEU A 4 -8.25 -30.23 -18.17
N GLN A 5 -8.48 -31.54 -18.28
CA GLN A 5 -9.64 -32.11 -18.97
C GLN A 5 -10.95 -32.03 -18.16
N LYS A 6 -10.85 -31.75 -16.85
CA LYS A 6 -12.00 -31.56 -15.94
C LYS A 6 -12.70 -30.20 -16.10
N TYR A 7 -12.08 -29.24 -16.80
CA TYR A 7 -12.56 -27.85 -16.92
C TYR A 7 -13.34 -27.54 -18.21
N GLY A 8 -13.73 -28.55 -18.98
CA GLY A 8 -14.34 -28.37 -20.30
C GLY A 8 -13.26 -27.95 -21.32
N GLY A 9 -13.09 -28.73 -22.39
CA GLY A 9 -12.03 -28.49 -23.36
C GLY A 9 -12.00 -27.05 -23.89
N PRO A 10 -10.82 -26.53 -24.24
CA PRO A 10 -10.64 -25.11 -24.57
C PRO A 10 -11.29 -24.75 -25.93
N PRO A 11 -11.94 -23.58 -26.06
CA PRO A 11 -12.13 -22.93 -27.36
C PRO A 11 -10.82 -22.34 -27.94
N TRP A 12 -9.72 -22.36 -27.15
CA TRP A 12 -8.48 -21.61 -27.40
C TRP A 12 -7.34 -22.40 -28.08
N GLY A 13 -7.63 -23.57 -28.66
CA GLY A 13 -6.62 -24.41 -29.29
C GLY A 13 -5.64 -25.06 -28.31
N SER A 14 -4.89 -26.05 -28.80
CA SER A 14 -3.86 -26.74 -28.03
C SER A 14 -2.60 -25.86 -27.96
N VAL A 15 -2.31 -25.31 -26.79
CA VAL A 15 -1.00 -24.70 -26.53
C VAL A 15 0.05 -25.81 -26.64
N PRO A 16 1.07 -25.70 -27.52
CA PRO A 16 2.23 -26.56 -27.43
C PRO A 16 2.94 -26.20 -26.13
N ILE A 17 2.71 -27.02 -25.12
CA ILE A 17 3.48 -27.04 -23.88
C ILE A 17 4.93 -27.23 -24.30
N SER A 18 5.79 -26.22 -24.09
CA SER A 18 7.22 -26.38 -24.38
C SER A 18 7.74 -27.63 -23.67
N GLU A 19 8.62 -28.40 -24.30
CA GLU A 19 9.14 -29.66 -23.73
C GLU A 19 9.75 -29.49 -22.32
N ILE A 20 10.12 -28.24 -21.97
CA ILE A 20 10.59 -27.83 -20.64
C ILE A 20 9.55 -28.09 -19.54
N LEU A 21 8.25 -28.04 -19.87
CA LEU A 21 7.14 -28.29 -18.93
C LEU A 21 6.69 -29.76 -18.89
N THR A 22 7.17 -30.60 -19.81
CA THR A 22 6.86 -32.05 -19.83
C THR A 22 7.99 -32.93 -19.31
N ASP A 23 9.19 -32.37 -19.18
CA ASP A 23 10.33 -33.01 -18.56
C ASP A 23 10.51 -32.45 -17.13
N PRO A 24 10.07 -33.18 -16.08
CA PRO A 24 10.24 -32.75 -14.70
C PRO A 24 11.70 -32.50 -14.30
N SER A 25 12.67 -32.99 -15.08
CA SER A 25 14.11 -32.74 -14.86
C SER A 25 14.61 -31.43 -15.47
N LYS A 26 13.80 -30.76 -16.32
CA LYS A 26 14.10 -29.46 -16.95
C LYS A 26 13.22 -28.32 -16.45
N LEU A 27 12.16 -28.63 -15.72
CA LEU A 27 11.60 -27.70 -14.75
C LEU A 27 12.74 -27.38 -13.77
N VAL A 28 13.40 -26.24 -13.95
CA VAL A 28 14.17 -25.61 -12.89
C VAL A 28 13.15 -25.07 -11.88
N VAL A 29 12.40 -25.99 -11.26
CA VAL A 29 12.21 -25.90 -9.82
C VAL A 29 13.62 -26.20 -9.33
N ASP A 30 14.31 -25.19 -8.83
CA ASP A 30 15.57 -25.39 -8.15
C ASP A 30 15.34 -26.51 -7.13
N ALA A 31 15.84 -27.71 -7.47
CA ALA A 31 15.55 -28.96 -6.81
C ALA A 31 16.44 -29.06 -5.57
N THR A 32 16.32 -28.05 -4.73
CA THR A 32 16.63 -28.03 -3.31
C THR A 32 15.84 -26.86 -2.76
N ILE A 33 14.56 -27.09 -2.43
CA ILE A 33 14.15 -26.62 -1.10
C ILE A 33 15.26 -27.16 -0.19
N PRO A 34 16.07 -26.31 0.46
CA PRO A 34 17.12 -26.80 1.33
C PRO A 34 16.48 -27.87 2.21
N ALA A 35 17.05 -29.07 2.24
CA ALA A 35 16.69 -30.03 3.29
C ALA A 35 16.59 -29.18 4.56
N GLY A 36 15.39 -29.15 5.19
CA GLY A 36 15.08 -28.17 6.23
C GLY A 36 16.27 -28.03 7.19
N PRO A 37 16.50 -26.82 7.73
CA PRO A 37 17.74 -26.51 8.44
C PRO A 37 18.15 -27.67 9.34
N PRO A 38 19.44 -28.08 9.34
CA PRO A 38 19.88 -29.24 10.10
C PRO A 38 19.34 -29.14 11.52
N PRO A 39 18.90 -30.26 12.13
CA PRO A 39 18.30 -30.24 13.45
C PRO A 39 19.21 -29.47 14.41
N PRO A 40 18.65 -28.63 15.30
CA PRO A 40 19.44 -27.80 16.18
C PRO A 40 20.42 -28.67 16.97
N PRO A 41 21.64 -28.17 17.24
CA PRO A 41 22.63 -28.93 18.00
C PRO A 41 22.05 -29.34 19.38
N PRO A 42 22.51 -30.45 19.98
CA PRO A 42 22.10 -30.83 21.33
C PRO A 42 22.37 -29.69 22.32
N ASP A 43 21.39 -29.39 23.17
CA ASP A 43 21.58 -28.40 24.24
C ASP A 43 22.72 -28.85 25.15
N LYS A 44 23.60 -27.90 25.49
CA LYS A 44 24.65 -28.08 26.50
C LYS A 44 24.30 -27.25 27.72
N PHE A 45 24.63 -27.80 28.88
CA PHE A 45 24.38 -27.14 30.16
C PHE A 45 25.61 -27.20 31.04
N THR A 46 25.92 -26.06 31.65
CA THR A 46 26.98 -25.93 32.65
C THR A 46 26.41 -26.28 34.03
N GLU A 47 27.20 -26.97 34.85
CA GLU A 47 26.82 -27.19 36.26
C GLU A 47 26.92 -25.86 37.03
N PRO A 48 25.84 -25.41 37.68
CA PRO A 48 25.85 -24.16 38.41
C PRO A 48 26.65 -24.28 39.72
N PRO A 49 27.29 -23.20 40.19
CA PRO A 49 27.86 -23.16 41.54
C PRO A 49 26.78 -23.35 42.62
N ALA A 50 27.19 -23.75 43.83
CA ALA A 50 26.25 -24.07 44.91
C ALA A 50 25.36 -22.89 45.35
N ASP A 51 25.84 -21.65 45.17
CA ASP A 51 25.19 -20.39 45.51
C ASP A 51 24.54 -19.69 44.30
N TYR A 52 24.27 -20.45 43.23
CA TYR A 52 23.68 -19.90 42.00
C TYR A 52 22.35 -19.17 42.28
N PRO A 53 22.19 -17.93 41.78
CA PRO A 53 21.00 -17.13 42.03
C PRO A 53 19.83 -17.67 41.19
N TRP A 54 18.94 -18.46 41.80
CA TRP A 54 17.76 -18.98 41.13
C TRP A 54 16.61 -17.95 41.14
N PRO A 55 15.78 -17.87 40.08
CA PRO A 55 14.60 -17.04 40.07
C PRO A 55 13.59 -17.49 41.14
N ALA A 56 12.90 -16.52 41.73
CA ALA A 56 11.91 -16.77 42.77
C ALA A 56 10.78 -17.69 42.29
N SER A 57 10.21 -17.42 41.12
CA SER A 57 9.24 -18.27 40.45
C SER A 57 9.25 -17.94 38.96
N VAL A 58 8.84 -18.90 38.14
CA VAL A 58 8.64 -18.71 36.69
C VAL A 58 7.32 -19.35 36.28
N VAL A 59 6.72 -18.86 35.19
CA VAL A 59 5.60 -19.50 34.51
C VAL A 59 5.99 -19.89 33.11
N PHE A 60 5.32 -20.92 32.60
CA PHE A 60 5.52 -21.42 31.24
C PHE A 60 4.26 -22.14 30.78
N ILE A 61 4.10 -22.24 29.46
CA ILE A 61 3.01 -22.98 28.84
C ILE A 61 3.55 -24.33 28.35
N ALA A 62 2.76 -25.38 28.58
CA ALA A 62 3.05 -26.75 28.16
C ALA A 62 1.97 -27.28 27.22
N GLY A 63 2.39 -28.24 26.39
CA GLY A 63 1.54 -28.86 25.38
C GLY A 63 1.33 -27.88 24.23
N ARG A 64 2.38 -27.62 23.45
CA ARG A 64 2.30 -26.79 22.25
C ARG A 64 1.18 -27.31 21.36
N ALA A 65 0.20 -26.47 21.06
CA ALA A 65 -0.87 -26.84 20.16
C ALA A 65 -0.28 -27.12 18.78
N PRO A 66 -0.73 -28.19 18.07
CA PRO A 66 -0.52 -28.25 16.63
C PRO A 66 -1.23 -27.00 16.10
N GLN A 67 -0.44 -26.02 15.64
CA GLN A 67 -0.97 -24.76 15.15
C GLN A 67 -2.09 -25.10 14.15
N HIS A 68 -3.29 -24.55 14.39
CA HIS A 68 -4.60 -24.97 13.87
C HIS A 68 -4.70 -25.57 12.45
N SER A 69 -4.41 -26.88 12.32
CA SER A 69 -5.07 -27.85 11.42
C SER A 69 -5.49 -27.40 10.00
N ASN A 70 -4.56 -26.91 9.18
CA ASN A 70 -4.60 -27.17 7.74
C ASN A 70 -3.18 -27.20 7.16
N ASN A 71 -3.01 -27.89 6.03
CA ASN A 71 -1.71 -28.13 5.38
C ASN A 71 -0.91 -26.84 5.05
N ALA A 72 -1.52 -25.65 5.17
CA ALA A 72 -0.88 -24.36 4.97
C ALA A 72 -0.12 -23.85 6.22
N GLN A 73 -0.57 -24.17 7.43
CA GLN A 73 0.19 -23.88 8.67
C GLN A 73 1.33 -24.87 8.91
N ALA A 74 1.37 -25.98 8.18
CA ALA A 74 2.53 -26.89 8.17
C ALA A 74 3.75 -26.30 7.45
N ALA A 75 3.60 -25.16 6.75
CA ALA A 75 4.68 -24.42 6.09
C ALA A 75 5.21 -23.26 6.95
N ILE A 76 5.09 -23.35 8.27
CA ILE A 76 5.91 -22.53 9.16
C ILE A 76 7.33 -23.05 8.99
N TRP A 77 8.18 -22.21 8.44
CA TRP A 77 9.62 -22.40 8.51
C TRP A 77 10.05 -21.72 9.81
N PRO A 78 10.05 -22.39 10.99
CA PRO A 78 10.80 -21.83 12.11
C PRO A 78 12.24 -21.79 11.62
N ILE A 79 12.72 -20.61 11.25
CA ILE A 79 14.07 -20.48 10.73
C ILE A 79 14.99 -20.90 11.88
N ASN A 80 15.67 -22.03 11.69
CA ASN A 80 16.53 -22.67 12.67
C ASN A 80 15.86 -23.09 14.00
N GLY A 81 14.56 -23.42 13.99
CA GLY A 81 13.88 -23.97 15.17
C GLY A 81 13.59 -22.97 16.29
N THR A 82 13.48 -21.68 15.94
CA THR A 82 13.07 -20.58 16.86
C THR A 82 11.61 -20.18 16.61
N ARG A 83 11.01 -19.39 17.52
CA ARG A 83 9.73 -18.70 17.20
C ARG A 83 9.93 -17.36 16.45
N ALA A 84 11.15 -17.06 16.00
CA ALA A 84 11.40 -15.87 15.19
C ALA A 84 10.92 -16.12 13.76
N PHE A 85 10.02 -15.24 13.28
CA PHE A 85 9.53 -15.13 11.91
C PHE A 85 8.53 -16.19 11.43
N PHE A 86 7.39 -15.72 10.90
CA PHE A 86 6.38 -16.52 10.22
C PHE A 86 6.05 -15.87 8.88
N GLU A 87 6.26 -16.58 7.77
CA GLU A 87 5.93 -16.09 6.42
C GLU A 87 4.41 -15.95 6.19
N TYR A 88 3.60 -16.67 6.98
CA TYR A 88 2.14 -16.74 6.87
C TYR A 88 1.49 -16.54 8.24
N ASP A 89 1.47 -15.29 8.69
CA ASP A 89 0.98 -14.98 10.04
C ASP A 89 -0.57 -14.85 10.06
N VAL A 90 -1.23 -15.72 10.82
CA VAL A 90 -2.66 -15.68 11.19
C VAL A 90 -2.85 -14.82 12.43
N PRO A 91 -3.96 -14.05 12.59
CA PRO A 91 -4.11 -13.06 13.68
C PRO A 91 -4.28 -13.69 15.07
N ASP A 92 -3.25 -14.41 15.52
CA ASP A 92 -3.16 -15.14 16.77
C ASP A 92 -1.74 -15.01 17.36
N PRO A 93 -1.52 -15.49 18.60
CA PRO A 93 -0.18 -15.54 19.17
C PRO A 93 0.73 -16.48 18.37
N ALA A 94 1.98 -16.05 18.15
CA ALA A 94 3.04 -16.81 17.44
C ALA A 94 3.15 -18.30 17.85
N VAL A 95 2.84 -18.61 19.12
CA VAL A 95 2.73 -19.97 19.63
C VAL A 95 1.65 -20.01 20.71
N SER A 96 0.91 -21.11 20.79
CA SER A 96 -0.11 -21.34 21.82
C SER A 96 -0.03 -22.76 22.36
N GLY A 97 -0.55 -22.99 23.55
CA GLY A 97 -0.60 -24.31 24.17
C GLY A 97 -1.84 -24.52 25.03
N TYR A 98 -1.82 -25.58 25.83
CA TYR A 98 -3.01 -26.01 26.57
C TYR A 98 -2.95 -25.75 28.08
N ARG A 99 -1.76 -25.71 28.66
CA ARG A 99 -1.61 -25.67 30.12
C ARG A 99 -0.63 -24.61 30.57
N LEU A 100 -1.07 -23.72 31.45
CA LEU A 100 -0.21 -22.74 32.11
C LEU A 100 0.25 -23.31 33.45
N TYR A 101 1.57 -23.40 33.63
CA TYR A 101 2.22 -23.88 34.84
C TYR A 101 3.01 -22.75 35.52
N SER A 102 3.17 -22.88 36.84
CA SER A 102 4.20 -22.18 37.61
C SER A 102 5.24 -23.15 38.17
N LEU A 103 6.46 -22.66 38.38
CA LEU A 103 7.55 -23.38 39.03
C LEU A 103 8.13 -22.51 40.15
N ALA A 104 7.72 -22.78 41.39
CA ALA A 104 8.10 -22.01 42.57
C ALA A 104 8.67 -22.93 43.67
N PRO A 105 9.93 -22.73 44.14
CA PRO A 105 10.91 -21.81 43.60
C PRO A 105 11.41 -22.23 42.20
N GLY A 106 11.85 -21.28 41.39
CA GLY A 106 12.38 -21.54 40.04
C GLY A 106 13.80 -22.14 40.07
N LYS A 107 13.94 -23.37 40.58
CA LYS A 107 15.22 -24.11 40.64
C LYS A 107 15.07 -25.59 40.25
N PRO A 108 16.16 -26.30 39.92
CA PRO A 108 16.13 -27.74 39.66
C PRO A 108 15.54 -28.54 40.82
N GLY A 109 14.73 -29.54 40.48
CA GLY A 109 14.04 -30.41 41.44
C GLY A 109 12.72 -29.85 41.99
N SER A 110 12.33 -28.61 41.64
CA SER A 110 11.00 -28.09 41.93
C SER A 110 9.93 -28.80 41.07
N THR A 111 8.71 -28.90 41.60
CA THR A 111 7.57 -29.52 40.90
C THR A 111 6.67 -28.44 40.29
N PRO A 112 6.37 -28.49 38.98
CA PRO A 112 5.43 -27.56 38.36
C PRO A 112 4.02 -27.67 38.96
N GLN A 113 3.40 -26.52 39.25
CA GLN A 113 2.00 -26.42 39.66
C GLN A 113 1.15 -25.94 38.48
N LEU A 114 0.11 -26.70 38.15
CA LEU A 114 -0.88 -26.31 37.13
C LEU A 114 -1.71 -25.12 37.64
N LEU A 115 -1.72 -24.02 36.88
CA LEU A 115 -2.53 -22.83 37.17
C LEU A 115 -3.82 -22.80 36.35
N LEU A 116 -3.74 -23.21 35.07
CA LEU A 116 -4.88 -23.25 34.15
C LEU A 116 -4.73 -24.40 33.17
N ASP A 117 -5.80 -25.16 32.96
CA ASP A 117 -5.96 -26.12 31.87
C ASP A 117 -7.03 -25.61 30.91
N ALA A 118 -6.64 -25.32 29.67
CA ALA A 118 -7.51 -24.81 28.63
C ALA A 118 -8.42 -25.90 28.04
N GLY A 119 -8.21 -27.18 28.35
CA GLY A 119 -8.95 -28.30 27.75
C GLY A 119 -8.74 -28.35 26.24
N LYS A 120 -9.80 -28.07 25.46
CA LYS A 120 -9.71 -27.92 23.99
C LYS A 120 -9.54 -26.47 23.53
N GLY A 121 -9.55 -25.52 24.46
CA GLY A 121 -9.19 -24.12 24.21
C GLY A 121 -7.67 -23.94 24.13
N LEU A 122 -7.22 -22.68 24.11
CA LEU A 122 -5.82 -22.31 24.00
C LEU A 122 -5.43 -21.19 24.95
N VAL A 123 -4.20 -21.25 25.44
CA VAL A 123 -3.56 -20.23 26.28
C VAL A 123 -2.22 -19.82 25.68
N SER A 124 -1.86 -18.53 25.78
CA SER A 124 -0.59 -17.99 25.31
C SER A 124 -0.11 -16.73 26.07
N SER A 125 1.13 -16.33 25.81
CA SER A 125 1.75 -15.05 26.16
C SER A 125 1.49 -14.56 27.59
N PRO A 126 1.88 -15.33 28.64
CA PRO A 126 1.74 -14.87 30.01
C PRO A 126 2.82 -13.85 30.35
N ILE A 127 2.42 -12.78 31.03
CA ILE A 127 3.30 -11.76 31.61
C ILE A 127 2.89 -11.51 33.05
N CYS A 128 3.84 -11.12 33.90
CA CYS A 128 3.57 -10.85 35.32
C CYS A 128 3.64 -9.36 35.67
N SER A 129 2.79 -8.95 36.60
CA SER A 129 2.84 -7.63 37.23
C SER A 129 4.20 -7.38 37.88
N TYR A 130 4.60 -6.11 37.99
CA TYR A 130 5.90 -5.75 38.55
C TYR A 130 6.12 -6.18 40.01
N ASP A 131 5.04 -6.41 40.77
CA ASP A 131 5.09 -6.95 42.13
C ASP A 131 5.03 -8.48 42.19
N GLY A 132 4.87 -9.15 41.05
CA GLY A 132 4.82 -10.61 40.91
C GLY A 132 3.53 -11.26 41.43
N ARG A 133 2.44 -10.50 41.59
CA ARG A 133 1.19 -10.98 42.21
C ARG A 133 0.08 -11.33 41.22
N GLU A 134 0.08 -10.73 40.03
CA GLU A 134 -0.90 -10.99 38.99
C GLU A 134 -0.19 -11.49 37.72
N ILE A 135 -0.84 -12.42 37.03
CA ILE A 135 -0.47 -12.92 35.71
C ILE A 135 -1.53 -12.42 34.72
N VAL A 136 -1.10 -11.78 33.65
CA VAL A 136 -1.93 -11.35 32.52
C VAL A 136 -1.52 -12.17 31.30
N PHE A 137 -2.47 -12.66 30.52
CA PHE A 137 -2.19 -13.63 29.45
C PHE A 137 -3.30 -13.63 28.39
N ALA A 138 -3.01 -14.20 27.23
CA ALA A 138 -3.98 -14.41 26.17
C ALA A 138 -4.68 -15.78 26.35
N TYR A 139 -6.00 -15.81 26.25
CA TYR A 139 -6.78 -17.04 26.45
C TYR A 139 -8.02 -17.09 25.55
N ALA A 140 -8.21 -18.24 24.91
CA ALA A 140 -9.38 -18.62 24.15
C ALA A 140 -9.97 -19.90 24.79
N PRO A 141 -11.00 -19.80 25.65
CA PRO A 141 -11.62 -20.97 26.29
C PRO A 141 -12.25 -21.92 25.26
N GLU A 142 -12.54 -23.17 25.65
CA GLU A 142 -13.20 -24.13 24.76
C GLU A 142 -14.51 -23.56 24.16
N GLY A 143 -14.59 -23.55 22.82
CA GLY A 143 -15.73 -23.03 22.06
C GLY A 143 -15.59 -21.55 21.66
N GLU A 144 -14.69 -20.80 22.29
CA GLU A 144 -14.31 -19.46 21.83
C GLU A 144 -13.31 -19.57 20.68
N LYS A 145 -13.52 -18.74 19.65
CA LYS A 145 -12.67 -18.70 18.45
C LYS A 145 -11.61 -17.61 18.51
N ARG A 146 -11.73 -16.66 19.45
CA ARG A 146 -10.84 -15.50 19.57
C ARG A 146 -10.06 -15.51 20.88
N PHE A 147 -8.85 -14.98 20.81
CA PHE A 147 -8.06 -14.71 22.00
C PHE A 147 -8.56 -13.43 22.65
N HIS A 148 -8.72 -13.46 23.97
CA HIS A 148 -8.94 -12.27 24.78
C HIS A 148 -7.88 -12.19 25.87
N ILE A 149 -7.70 -10.99 26.42
CA ILE A 149 -6.79 -10.77 27.54
C ILE A 149 -7.49 -11.18 28.83
N TYR A 150 -6.85 -12.05 29.59
CA TYR A 150 -7.30 -12.46 30.92
C TYR A 150 -6.27 -12.08 31.97
N ARG A 151 -6.72 -12.04 33.22
CA ARG A 151 -5.84 -11.98 34.39
C ARG A 151 -6.20 -13.06 35.40
N MET A 152 -5.22 -13.42 36.22
CA MET A 152 -5.37 -14.22 37.44
C MET A 152 -4.34 -13.80 38.49
N ALA A 153 -4.54 -14.19 39.74
CA ALA A 153 -3.50 -14.12 40.75
C ALA A 153 -2.38 -15.14 40.46
N ALA A 154 -1.17 -14.88 40.93
CA ALA A 154 0.00 -15.75 40.73
C ALA A 154 -0.16 -17.17 41.32
N ASP A 155 -1.14 -17.38 42.21
CA ASP A 155 -1.52 -18.68 42.76
C ASP A 155 -2.54 -19.47 41.91
N GLY A 156 -3.02 -18.88 40.80
CA GLY A 156 -4.02 -19.44 39.90
C GLY A 156 -5.47 -19.05 40.20
N SER A 157 -5.73 -18.28 41.26
CA SER A 157 -7.09 -17.86 41.64
C SER A 157 -7.56 -16.60 40.89
N GLY A 158 -8.87 -16.34 40.90
CA GLY A 158 -9.43 -15.06 40.44
C GLY A 158 -9.38 -14.81 38.92
N LEU A 159 -9.47 -15.88 38.12
CA LEU A 159 -9.52 -15.79 36.66
C LEU A 159 -10.62 -14.82 36.18
N MET A 160 -10.24 -13.81 35.38
CA MET A 160 -11.15 -12.78 34.88
C MET A 160 -10.75 -12.31 33.49
N ALA A 161 -11.73 -12.24 32.57
CA ALA A 161 -11.55 -11.61 31.27
C ALA A 161 -11.44 -10.08 31.41
N LEU A 162 -10.51 -9.48 30.68
CA LEU A 162 -10.30 -8.04 30.59
C LEU A 162 -10.76 -7.45 29.25
N THR A 163 -10.85 -8.28 28.20
CA THR A 163 -11.37 -7.88 26.89
C THR A 163 -12.44 -8.86 26.39
N SER A 164 -13.20 -8.42 25.38
CA SER A 164 -14.30 -9.19 24.77
C SER A 164 -14.63 -8.69 23.37
N GLY A 165 -15.36 -9.49 22.59
CA GLY A 165 -15.92 -9.12 21.29
C GLY A 165 -15.36 -9.98 20.14
N PRO A 166 -15.66 -9.64 18.88
CA PRO A 166 -15.23 -10.44 17.72
C PRO A 166 -13.76 -10.22 17.30
N TRP A 167 -12.90 -9.67 18.15
CA TRP A 167 -11.50 -9.37 17.82
C TRP A 167 -10.55 -10.30 18.58
N HIS A 168 -9.37 -10.54 18.01
CA HIS A 168 -8.27 -11.13 18.77
C HIS A 168 -7.57 -10.01 19.54
N ASP A 169 -7.37 -10.24 20.84
CA ASP A 169 -6.54 -9.42 21.71
C ASP A 169 -5.52 -10.36 22.37
N TYR A 170 -4.22 -10.15 22.13
CA TYR A 170 -3.17 -11.07 22.55
C TYR A 170 -1.81 -10.37 22.76
N ASP A 171 -0.80 -11.11 23.21
CA ASP A 171 0.53 -10.61 23.57
C ASP A 171 0.50 -9.39 24.52
N PRO A 172 -0.04 -9.54 25.74
CA PRO A 172 -0.12 -8.44 26.68
C PRO A 172 1.25 -8.08 27.28
N ALA A 173 1.47 -6.77 27.49
CA ALA A 173 2.53 -6.21 28.33
C ALA A 173 1.98 -5.15 29.29
N ILE A 174 2.58 -5.04 30.47
CA ILE A 174 2.10 -4.15 31.54
C ILE A 174 2.98 -2.90 31.60
N LEU A 175 2.38 -1.74 31.36
CA LEU A 175 3.04 -0.44 31.51
C LEU A 175 3.25 -0.08 32.99
N PRO A 176 4.27 0.73 33.32
CA PRO A 176 4.59 1.07 34.72
C PRO A 176 3.48 1.85 35.45
N ASP A 177 2.53 2.44 34.71
CA ASP A 177 1.35 3.14 35.23
C ASP A 177 0.10 2.24 35.39
N GLY A 178 0.22 0.94 35.11
CA GLY A 178 -0.86 -0.05 35.25
C GLY A 178 -1.74 -0.24 34.01
N ARG A 179 -1.54 0.54 32.94
CA ARG A 179 -2.12 0.25 31.62
C ARG A 179 -1.57 -1.08 31.07
N ILE A 180 -2.34 -1.71 30.18
CA ILE A 180 -1.93 -2.95 29.50
C ILE A 180 -1.88 -2.68 28.00
N VAL A 181 -0.74 -2.90 27.37
CA VAL A 181 -0.59 -2.84 25.91
C VAL A 181 -0.69 -4.26 25.36
N PHE A 182 -1.30 -4.44 24.20
CA PHE A 182 -1.50 -5.75 23.57
C PHE A 182 -1.66 -5.61 22.05
N ALA A 183 -1.39 -6.66 21.30
CA ALA A 183 -1.68 -6.74 19.88
C ALA A 183 -3.17 -7.01 19.67
N SER A 184 -3.79 -6.34 18.70
CA SER A 184 -5.22 -6.52 18.43
C SER A 184 -5.61 -6.32 16.96
N THR A 185 -6.65 -7.06 16.54
CA THR A 185 -7.32 -6.88 15.24
C THR A 185 -8.35 -5.74 15.22
N ARG A 186 -8.51 -5.00 16.32
CA ARG A 186 -9.36 -3.79 16.41
C ARG A 186 -8.89 -2.65 15.50
N ILE A 187 -7.74 -2.77 14.84
CA ILE A 187 -7.37 -1.82 13.78
C ILE A 187 -8.42 -1.80 12.66
N GLY A 188 -9.13 -2.92 12.43
CA GLY A 188 -10.29 -2.98 11.54
C GLY A 188 -9.93 -2.89 10.06
N SER A 189 -8.81 -3.50 9.66
CA SER A 189 -8.35 -3.53 8.27
C SER A 189 -7.66 -4.85 7.92
N ARG A 190 -7.24 -4.98 6.65
CA ARG A 190 -6.50 -6.12 6.14
C ARG A 190 -5.11 -5.71 5.68
N GLU A 191 -4.15 -6.61 5.86
CA GLU A 191 -2.77 -6.42 5.43
C GLU A 191 -2.55 -6.71 3.94
N GLU A 192 -1.47 -6.17 3.39
CA GLU A 192 -1.25 -6.00 1.95
C GLU A 192 -0.94 -7.30 1.18
N TYR A 193 -0.32 -8.30 1.84
CA TYR A 193 0.30 -9.45 1.18
C TYR A 193 -0.68 -10.62 0.98
N HIS A 194 -1.53 -10.94 1.96
CA HIS A 194 -2.51 -12.06 1.91
C HIS A 194 -3.92 -11.69 2.40
N ALA A 195 -4.22 -10.40 2.62
CA ALA A 195 -5.53 -9.96 3.12
C ALA A 195 -5.89 -10.48 4.52
N ASN A 196 -4.90 -10.91 5.30
CA ASN A 196 -5.11 -11.26 6.69
C ASN A 196 -5.59 -10.05 7.48
N THR A 197 -6.32 -10.28 8.57
CA THR A 197 -6.69 -9.18 9.44
C THR A 197 -5.41 -8.55 10.00
N ALA A 198 -5.21 -7.27 9.72
CA ALA A 198 -4.06 -6.52 10.20
C ALA A 198 -4.09 -6.48 11.73
N ARG A 199 -2.91 -6.30 12.35
CA ARG A 199 -2.81 -6.11 13.80
C ARG A 199 -2.01 -4.86 14.12
N SER A 200 -2.44 -4.17 15.16
CA SER A 200 -1.70 -3.04 15.70
C SER A 200 -1.67 -3.14 17.22
N LEU A 201 -0.83 -2.35 17.87
CA LEU A 201 -0.84 -2.30 19.32
C LEU A 201 -2.00 -1.43 19.80
N PHE A 202 -2.69 -1.91 20.82
CA PHE A 202 -3.73 -1.19 21.54
C PHE A 202 -3.35 -1.10 23.01
N VAL A 203 -3.92 -0.12 23.71
CA VAL A 203 -3.72 0.08 25.14
C VAL A 203 -5.07 0.04 25.86
N LEU A 204 -5.17 -0.80 26.88
CA LEU A 204 -6.24 -0.82 27.88
C LEU A 204 -5.83 0.10 29.03
N SER A 205 -6.68 1.08 29.30
CA SER A 205 -6.60 2.00 30.43
C SER A 205 -6.38 1.27 31.77
N ALA A 206 -5.75 1.96 32.73
CA ALA A 206 -5.44 1.39 34.04
C ALA A 206 -6.71 1.01 34.83
N ASP A 207 -7.79 1.77 34.66
CA ASP A 207 -9.10 1.50 35.25
C ASP A 207 -9.96 0.49 34.46
N ARG A 208 -9.44 0.00 33.33
CA ARG A 208 -10.06 -0.99 32.45
C ARG A 208 -11.34 -0.51 31.76
N SER A 209 -11.58 0.80 31.70
CA SER A 209 -12.79 1.38 31.12
C SER A 209 -12.73 1.55 29.59
N GLU A 210 -11.53 1.67 29.05
CA GLU A 210 -11.30 2.10 27.67
C GLU A 210 -10.10 1.41 27.01
N ILE A 211 -10.28 1.07 25.73
CA ILE A 211 -9.25 0.52 24.83
C ILE A 211 -9.02 1.53 23.71
N ARG A 212 -7.76 1.88 23.43
CA ARG A 212 -7.38 2.80 22.34
C ARG A 212 -6.27 2.24 21.46
N PRO A 213 -6.27 2.52 20.14
CA PRO A 213 -5.12 2.22 19.28
C PRO A 213 -3.89 3.01 19.72
N LEU A 214 -2.73 2.37 19.65
CA LEU A 214 -1.43 2.96 19.98
C LEU A 214 -0.56 3.12 18.73
N THR A 215 -0.61 2.14 17.82
CA THR A 215 0.06 2.17 16.52
C THR A 215 -0.98 2.09 15.38
N TYR A 216 -0.57 2.55 14.19
CA TYR A 216 -1.42 2.65 12.99
C TYR A 216 -0.77 2.00 11.77
N HIS A 217 0.03 0.97 12.01
CA HIS A 217 0.66 0.18 10.97
C HIS A 217 -0.36 -0.70 10.24
N ILE A 218 -0.19 -0.92 8.94
CA ILE A 218 -1.19 -1.61 8.11
C ILE A 218 -0.92 -3.10 7.91
N VAL A 219 0.21 -3.61 8.42
CA VAL A 219 0.56 -5.03 8.33
C VAL A 219 0.38 -5.70 9.69
N ALA A 220 1.41 -5.73 10.53
CA ALA A 220 1.30 -6.26 11.89
C ALA A 220 2.32 -5.62 12.84
N ASP A 221 1.84 -5.19 14.01
CA ASP A 221 2.67 -4.95 15.20
C ASP A 221 2.25 -5.95 16.29
N THR A 222 3.19 -6.74 16.83
CA THR A 222 2.95 -7.85 17.77
C THR A 222 4.02 -7.93 18.88
N GLU A 223 3.81 -8.81 19.86
CA GLU A 223 4.77 -9.09 20.95
C GLU A 223 5.34 -7.83 21.65
N PRO A 224 4.49 -6.89 22.12
CA PRO A 224 4.99 -5.73 22.86
C PRO A 224 5.63 -6.14 24.19
N GLU A 225 6.69 -5.45 24.58
CA GLU A 225 7.38 -5.53 25.87
C GLU A 225 7.80 -4.13 26.34
N VAL A 226 8.05 -3.97 27.65
CA VAL A 226 8.44 -2.65 28.22
C VAL A 226 9.94 -2.61 28.50
N ALA A 227 10.62 -1.67 27.84
CA ALA A 227 12.05 -1.42 28.03
C ALA A 227 12.37 -0.74 29.36
N ALA A 228 13.64 -0.82 29.77
CA ALA A 228 14.12 -0.24 31.03
C ALA A 228 13.96 1.29 31.11
N ASP A 229 13.92 1.98 29.97
CA ASP A 229 13.69 3.42 29.87
C ASP A 229 12.20 3.81 29.86
N GLY A 230 11.29 2.83 29.91
CA GLY A 230 9.84 3.04 29.89
C GLY A 230 9.23 3.11 28.49
N ARG A 231 10.02 2.96 27.41
CA ARG A 231 9.48 2.78 26.06
C ARG A 231 8.89 1.38 25.88
N ILE A 232 8.06 1.23 24.86
CA ILE A 232 7.59 -0.08 24.40
C ILE A 232 8.52 -0.53 23.28
N VAL A 233 8.91 -1.80 23.30
CA VAL A 233 9.56 -2.47 22.17
C VAL A 233 8.66 -3.59 21.68
N PHE A 234 8.65 -3.85 20.38
CA PHE A 234 7.71 -4.80 19.80
C PHE A 234 8.23 -5.31 18.45
N VAL A 235 7.60 -6.36 17.93
CA VAL A 235 7.86 -6.87 16.60
C VAL A 235 6.98 -6.11 15.62
N ARG A 236 7.59 -5.45 14.64
CA ARG A 236 6.90 -4.89 13.47
C ARG A 236 7.14 -5.80 12.27
N GLN A 237 6.08 -6.07 11.54
CA GLN A 237 6.13 -6.77 10.26
C GLN A 237 5.93 -5.78 9.11
N ASP A 238 6.81 -5.77 8.12
CA ASP A 238 6.71 -4.92 6.91
C ASP A 238 6.72 -5.77 5.64
N ASN A 239 6.04 -5.29 4.58
CA ASN A 239 6.11 -5.84 3.24
C ASN A 239 6.95 -4.89 2.36
N PHE A 240 8.17 -5.29 1.98
CA PHE A 240 9.11 -4.40 1.29
C PHE A 240 8.89 -4.32 -0.24
N MET A 241 8.99 -3.10 -0.79
CA MET A 241 8.72 -2.81 -2.22
C MET A 241 9.80 -3.23 -3.23
N GLU A 242 10.82 -4.00 -2.84
CA GLU A 242 11.95 -4.27 -3.74
C GLU A 242 11.98 -5.68 -4.32
N ARG A 243 11.51 -6.71 -3.60
CA ARG A 243 11.14 -8.03 -4.21
C ARG A 243 10.55 -9.12 -3.31
N ALA A 244 10.21 -8.92 -2.05
CA ALA A 244 9.88 -10.10 -1.25
C ALA A 244 9.03 -9.83 -0.03
N LYS A 245 8.11 -10.77 0.18
CA LYS A 245 7.82 -11.47 1.43
C LYS A 245 8.24 -10.70 2.69
N VAL A 246 7.24 -10.43 3.51
CA VAL A 246 7.29 -10.20 4.96
C VAL A 246 8.71 -10.15 5.56
N GLU A 247 9.13 -9.00 6.08
CA GLU A 247 10.25 -8.88 7.02
C GLU A 247 9.71 -8.55 8.41
N THR A 248 10.35 -9.02 9.48
CA THR A 248 10.03 -8.56 10.85
C THR A 248 11.21 -7.85 11.48
N HIS A 249 10.99 -6.73 12.17
CA HIS A 249 12.00 -5.95 12.88
C HIS A 249 11.60 -5.74 14.34
N ILE A 250 12.58 -5.47 15.22
CA ILE A 250 12.30 -4.93 16.56
C ILE A 250 12.23 -3.41 16.48
N HIS A 251 11.06 -2.89 16.81
CA HIS A 251 10.72 -1.48 16.79
C HIS A 251 10.52 -0.97 18.22
N SER A 252 10.62 0.35 18.42
CA SER A 252 10.33 0.99 19.70
C SER A 252 9.49 2.25 19.53
N ILE A 253 8.64 2.54 20.51
CA ILE A 253 7.79 3.73 20.61
C ILE A 253 7.69 4.19 22.07
N ARG A 254 7.25 5.44 22.28
CA ARG A 254 6.78 5.88 23.59
C ARG A 254 5.40 5.26 23.93
N PRO A 255 5.00 5.20 25.22
CA PRO A 255 3.70 4.68 25.65
C PRO A 255 2.45 5.45 25.18
N ASP A 256 2.63 6.47 24.34
CA ASP A 256 1.58 7.24 23.65
C ASP A 256 1.72 7.13 22.12
N GLY A 257 2.54 6.20 21.60
CA GLY A 257 2.70 5.91 20.18
C GLY A 257 3.67 6.80 19.42
N THR A 258 4.21 7.85 20.05
CA THR A 258 5.17 8.79 19.43
C THR A 258 6.59 8.23 19.37
N ASP A 259 7.46 8.89 18.60
CA ASP A 259 8.92 8.66 18.60
C ASP A 259 9.29 7.23 18.18
N GLY A 260 8.57 6.72 17.18
CA GLY A 260 8.78 5.39 16.63
C GLY A 260 10.14 5.23 15.94
N LEU A 261 10.92 4.20 16.28
CA LEU A 261 12.24 3.92 15.72
C LEU A 261 12.47 2.41 15.54
N VAL A 262 13.13 2.02 14.45
CA VAL A 262 13.66 0.66 14.26
C VAL A 262 14.90 0.47 15.14
N LEU A 263 14.80 -0.38 16.17
CA LEU A 263 15.94 -0.77 17.02
C LEU A 263 16.79 -1.84 16.36
N MET A 264 16.15 -2.91 15.88
CA MET A 264 16.83 -4.02 15.18
C MET A 264 16.04 -4.42 13.93
N GLY A 265 16.51 -4.04 12.75
CA GLY A 265 16.01 -4.49 11.45
C GLY A 265 17.15 -4.57 10.44
N GLN A 266 16.93 -5.04 9.22
CA GLN A 266 17.94 -4.91 8.17
C GLN A 266 18.24 -3.40 7.98
N ASP A 267 19.40 -2.94 8.45
CA ASP A 267 19.89 -1.60 8.09
C ASP A 267 20.61 -1.78 6.76
N ARG A 268 19.87 -1.58 5.67
CA ARG A 268 20.38 -1.74 4.31
C ARG A 268 21.47 -0.67 4.10
N GLU A 269 22.73 -1.01 4.36
CA GLU A 269 23.87 -0.07 4.24
C GLU A 269 23.89 0.60 2.87
N ARG A 270 23.58 -0.17 1.82
CA ARG A 270 23.32 0.28 0.45
C ARG A 270 22.27 -0.64 -0.16
N VAL A 271 21.18 -0.09 -0.68
CA VAL A 271 20.38 -0.83 -1.65
C VAL A 271 21.19 -0.82 -2.94
N ILE A 272 21.65 -1.98 -3.41
CA ILE A 272 22.47 -2.04 -4.62
C ILE A 272 21.57 -1.77 -5.82
N TYR A 273 21.52 -0.51 -6.28
CA TYR A 273 20.90 -0.12 -7.56
C TYR A 273 21.82 -0.47 -8.73
N ASP A 274 22.43 -1.67 -8.74
CA ASP A 274 23.29 -2.07 -9.86
C ASP A 274 22.43 -2.16 -11.14
N PRO A 275 22.74 -1.40 -12.20
CA PRO A 275 22.03 -1.44 -13.47
C PRO A 275 22.04 -2.81 -14.17
N ALA A 276 22.88 -3.75 -13.74
CA ALA A 276 23.10 -5.00 -14.47
C ALA A 276 22.80 -6.30 -13.73
N THR A 277 22.89 -6.40 -12.39
CA THR A 277 22.88 -7.75 -11.76
C THR A 277 22.48 -7.86 -10.28
N GLY A 278 22.44 -6.77 -9.50
CA GLY A 278 22.50 -6.85 -8.02
C GLY A 278 21.36 -7.59 -7.31
N ALA A 279 20.17 -7.66 -7.91
CA ALA A 279 19.03 -8.38 -7.34
C ALA A 279 18.55 -9.55 -8.23
N GLU A 280 19.17 -9.74 -9.40
CA GLU A 280 18.78 -10.77 -10.38
C GLU A 280 19.30 -12.16 -9.97
N GLU A 281 20.44 -12.25 -9.28
CA GLU A 281 21.12 -13.55 -9.06
C GLU A 281 20.84 -14.23 -7.70
N ASP A 282 20.43 -13.51 -6.65
CA ASP A 282 20.20 -14.11 -5.31
C ASP A 282 18.76 -13.91 -4.82
N TYR A 283 17.89 -14.90 -4.94
CA TYR A 283 16.52 -14.87 -4.38
C TYR A 283 16.47 -15.11 -2.86
N ALA A 284 17.58 -15.57 -2.26
CA ALA A 284 17.59 -16.07 -0.89
C ALA A 284 17.72 -14.98 0.17
N TRP A 285 18.34 -13.83 -0.11
CA TRP A 285 18.71 -12.83 0.92
C TRP A 285 17.52 -12.16 1.60
N LEU A 286 16.38 -12.02 0.91
CA LEU A 286 15.18 -11.38 1.46
C LEU A 286 14.46 -12.21 2.54
N ARG A 287 14.78 -13.51 2.66
CA ARG A 287 14.24 -14.37 3.73
C ARG A 287 15.22 -14.58 4.88
N VAL A 288 16.38 -13.95 4.83
CA VAL A 288 17.47 -14.30 5.75
C VAL A 288 17.20 -13.73 7.14
N MET A 289 16.55 -12.57 7.32
CA MET A 289 16.57 -11.89 8.63
C MET A 289 15.20 -11.50 9.20
N GLY A 290 14.56 -12.44 9.90
CA GLY A 290 13.42 -12.16 10.76
C GLY A 290 13.79 -12.09 12.25
N PHE A 291 13.00 -11.34 13.01
CA PHE A 291 13.14 -11.07 14.45
C PHE A 291 11.84 -11.43 15.22
N GLY A 292 11.98 -11.91 16.45
CA GLY A 292 10.87 -12.21 17.37
C GLY A 292 11.36 -12.32 18.83
N CYS A 293 10.45 -12.54 19.79
CA CYS A 293 10.74 -12.62 21.23
C CYS A 293 11.56 -11.43 21.77
N PRO A 294 11.12 -10.17 21.64
CA PRO A 294 11.82 -9.08 22.29
C PRO A 294 11.90 -9.34 23.81
N ALA A 295 13.08 -9.16 24.39
CA ALA A 295 13.35 -9.37 25.81
C ALA A 295 14.22 -8.21 26.33
N PRO A 296 13.60 -7.11 26.79
CA PRO A 296 14.33 -5.96 27.31
C PRO A 296 15.05 -6.28 28.62
N LEU A 297 16.33 -5.93 28.69
CA LEU A 297 17.17 -6.15 29.87
C LEU A 297 17.19 -4.92 30.79
N PRO A 298 17.45 -5.10 32.10
CA PRO A 298 17.52 -3.99 33.06
C PRO A 298 18.59 -2.94 32.78
N ASP A 299 19.61 -3.27 31.98
CA ASP A 299 20.71 -2.36 31.61
C ASP A 299 20.41 -1.51 30.36
N GLY A 300 19.21 -1.64 29.79
CA GLY A 300 18.77 -0.91 28.61
C GLY A 300 19.01 -1.62 27.28
N ARG A 301 19.72 -2.76 27.27
CA ARG A 301 19.83 -3.59 26.06
C ARG A 301 18.51 -4.31 25.78
N VAL A 302 18.29 -4.68 24.54
CA VAL A 302 17.16 -5.52 24.11
C VAL A 302 17.71 -6.78 23.46
N ALA A 303 17.39 -7.93 24.05
CA ALA A 303 17.61 -9.23 23.43
C ALA A 303 16.41 -9.60 22.54
N CYS A 304 16.63 -10.43 21.54
CA CYS A 304 15.60 -11.01 20.69
C CYS A 304 16.10 -12.30 20.04
N LEU A 305 15.20 -13.10 19.48
CA LEU A 305 15.57 -14.20 18.61
C LEU A 305 15.56 -13.73 17.15
N SER A 306 16.60 -14.09 16.41
CA SER A 306 16.65 -13.93 14.96
C SER A 306 17.06 -15.24 14.30
N HIS A 307 17.10 -15.27 12.96
CA HIS A 307 17.67 -16.38 12.20
C HIS A 307 19.10 -16.80 12.62
N LEU A 308 19.90 -15.90 13.22
CA LEU A 308 21.25 -16.20 13.74
C LEU A 308 21.22 -16.78 15.17
N GLY A 309 20.04 -16.98 15.76
CA GLY A 309 19.86 -17.30 17.17
C GLY A 309 19.68 -16.06 18.04
N LEU A 310 20.08 -16.15 19.30
CA LEU A 310 19.99 -15.03 20.24
C LEU A 310 20.76 -13.84 19.68
N THR A 311 20.08 -12.70 19.55
CA THR A 311 20.63 -11.44 19.07
C THR A 311 20.36 -10.38 20.11
N ILE A 312 21.34 -9.52 20.39
CA ILE A 312 21.20 -8.45 21.39
C ILE A 312 21.70 -7.14 20.82
N THR A 313 21.03 -6.03 21.18
CA THR A 313 21.56 -4.68 20.94
C THR A 313 22.84 -4.47 21.74
N GLY A 314 23.90 -3.94 21.13
CA GLY A 314 25.11 -3.56 21.84
C GLY A 314 24.86 -2.52 22.95
N ALA A 315 25.76 -2.46 23.93
CA ALA A 315 25.71 -1.54 25.08
C ALA A 315 26.04 -0.07 24.73
N THR A 316 25.96 0.32 23.46
CA THR A 316 26.33 1.66 22.99
C THR A 316 25.15 2.34 22.29
N ALA A 317 25.13 3.68 22.32
CA ALA A 317 24.06 4.56 21.83
C ALA A 317 23.84 4.53 20.29
N ASP A 318 24.28 3.47 19.61
CA ASP A 318 24.67 3.51 18.20
C ASP A 318 23.68 2.85 17.23
N GLY A 319 22.66 2.13 17.73
CA GLY A 319 21.57 1.59 16.93
C GLY A 319 21.94 0.62 15.78
N GLN A 320 23.20 0.19 15.68
CA GLN A 320 23.72 -0.71 14.63
C GLN A 320 24.41 -1.99 15.14
N ASP A 321 24.60 -2.20 16.44
CA ASP A 321 25.39 -3.34 16.91
C ASP A 321 24.46 -4.51 17.27
N LYS A 322 24.08 -5.33 16.28
CA LYS A 322 23.41 -6.62 16.51
C LYS A 322 24.45 -7.70 16.65
N ARG A 323 24.63 -8.22 17.86
CA ARG A 323 25.58 -9.30 18.09
C ARG A 323 24.83 -10.63 18.16
N PRO A 324 25.05 -11.55 17.21
CA PRO A 324 24.63 -12.93 17.43
C PRO A 324 25.44 -13.48 18.60
N VAL A 325 24.74 -13.90 19.66
CA VAL A 325 25.34 -14.52 20.83
C VAL A 325 25.39 -16.01 20.59
N LYS A 326 26.60 -16.57 20.56
CA LYS A 326 26.76 -18.03 20.49
C LYS A 326 26.34 -18.64 21.81
N CYS A 327 25.23 -19.38 21.81
CA CYS A 327 24.66 -19.98 23.01
C CYS A 327 24.96 -21.48 23.10
N ASP A 328 25.03 -22.00 24.31
CA ASP A 328 25.12 -23.44 24.58
C ASP A 328 23.82 -24.21 24.26
N VAL A 329 22.71 -23.48 24.12
CA VAL A 329 21.38 -24.01 23.79
C VAL A 329 20.82 -23.27 22.59
N THR A 330 19.84 -23.89 21.91
CA THR A 330 19.02 -23.21 20.90
C THR A 330 17.71 -22.74 21.54
N PRO A 331 17.60 -21.46 21.97
CA PRO A 331 16.35 -20.95 22.54
C PRO A 331 15.25 -20.93 21.48
N PHE A 332 14.11 -21.53 21.81
CA PHE A 332 12.86 -21.38 21.06
C PHE A 332 12.10 -20.13 21.49
N ASP A 333 12.14 -19.82 22.79
CA ASP A 333 11.49 -18.66 23.40
C ASP A 333 12.34 -18.11 24.56
N ILE A 334 12.25 -16.81 24.83
CA ILE A 334 13.04 -16.12 25.87
C ILE A 334 12.23 -15.08 26.62
N ALA A 335 12.60 -14.82 27.88
CA ALA A 335 12.09 -13.71 28.67
C ALA A 335 13.18 -13.14 29.60
N PRO A 336 13.15 -11.84 29.92
CA PRO A 336 14.14 -11.22 30.77
C PRO A 336 13.99 -11.60 32.25
N LEU A 337 15.11 -11.80 32.93
CA LEU A 337 15.18 -11.88 34.38
C LEU A 337 15.61 -10.53 34.99
N PRO A 338 15.18 -10.20 36.23
CA PRO A 338 15.52 -8.93 36.88
C PRO A 338 17.01 -8.67 37.11
N ASP A 339 17.85 -9.70 36.99
CA ASP A 339 19.29 -9.65 37.17
C ASP A 339 20.09 -9.53 35.86
N GLY A 340 19.41 -9.39 34.72
CA GLY A 340 20.06 -9.21 33.41
C GLY A 340 20.30 -10.50 32.63
N ARG A 341 20.00 -11.67 33.20
CA ARG A 341 20.02 -12.95 32.46
C ARG A 341 18.69 -13.18 31.72
N LEU A 342 18.64 -14.21 30.89
CA LEU A 342 17.43 -14.65 30.21
C LEU A 342 16.92 -15.97 30.77
N LEU A 343 15.60 -16.09 30.90
CA LEU A 343 14.91 -17.36 30.99
C LEU A 343 14.63 -17.85 29.55
N ALA A 344 14.97 -19.09 29.23
CA ALA A 344 14.78 -19.65 27.90
C ALA A 344 14.02 -20.97 27.94
N ALA A 345 13.07 -21.14 27.02
CA ALA A 345 12.53 -22.45 26.64
C ALA A 345 13.27 -22.92 25.38
N THR A 346 13.78 -24.16 25.38
CA THR A 346 14.50 -24.73 24.23
C THR A 346 13.58 -25.60 23.38
N PHE A 347 13.96 -25.79 22.11
CA PHE A 347 13.24 -26.71 21.21
C PHE A 347 13.27 -28.17 21.71
N GLN A 348 14.18 -28.51 22.63
CA GLN A 348 14.35 -29.84 23.21
C GLN A 348 13.63 -29.99 24.57
N ARG A 349 12.56 -29.22 24.81
CA ARG A 349 11.65 -29.33 25.97
C ARG A 349 12.30 -28.99 27.32
N ARG A 350 13.23 -28.03 27.33
CA ARG A 350 13.97 -27.64 28.55
C ARG A 350 13.75 -26.18 28.87
N LEU A 351 13.66 -25.88 30.16
CA LEU A 351 13.84 -24.53 30.67
C LEU A 351 15.30 -24.35 31.08
N ALA A 352 15.85 -23.19 30.74
CA ALA A 352 17.22 -22.83 31.02
C ALA A 352 17.33 -21.38 31.49
N ILE A 353 18.37 -21.08 32.25
CA ILE A 353 18.82 -19.72 32.50
C ILE A 353 20.06 -19.49 31.66
N LEU A 354 20.03 -18.44 30.83
CA LEU A 354 21.04 -18.12 29.86
C LEU A 354 21.72 -16.80 30.24
N ASP A 355 23.05 -16.82 30.31
CA ASP A 355 23.86 -15.61 30.42
C ASP A 355 24.02 -14.97 29.04
N VAL A 356 23.65 -13.69 28.92
CA VAL A 356 23.61 -12.99 27.62
C VAL A 356 24.99 -12.59 27.12
N ASP A 357 25.98 -12.49 28.01
CA ASP A 357 27.33 -12.02 27.68
C ASP A 357 28.24 -13.20 27.33
N THR A 358 28.07 -14.33 28.00
CA THR A 358 28.87 -15.55 27.76
C THR A 358 28.19 -16.55 26.83
N GLY A 359 26.86 -16.55 26.75
CA GLY A 359 26.07 -17.57 26.07
C GLY A 359 25.95 -18.89 26.84
N GLU A 360 26.47 -18.97 28.07
CA GLU A 360 26.40 -20.15 28.92
C GLU A 360 24.97 -20.38 29.42
N ALA A 361 24.53 -21.64 29.42
CA ALA A 361 23.20 -22.03 29.85
C ALA A 361 23.22 -22.99 31.04
N VAL A 362 22.33 -22.78 32.00
CA VAL A 362 22.13 -23.66 33.16
C VAL A 362 20.72 -24.24 33.09
N LYS A 363 20.59 -25.58 33.17
CA LYS A 363 19.30 -26.27 33.10
C LYS A 363 18.47 -25.98 34.36
N LEU A 364 17.22 -25.60 34.17
CA LEU A 364 16.25 -25.33 35.23
C LEU A 364 15.26 -26.49 35.39
N TYR A 365 14.66 -26.94 34.29
CA TYR A 365 13.61 -27.96 34.27
C TYR A 365 13.59 -28.70 32.94
N GLU A 366 13.10 -29.94 32.94
CA GLU A 366 12.95 -30.79 31.76
C GLU A 366 11.53 -31.34 31.74
N SER A 367 10.83 -31.12 30.62
CA SER A 367 9.41 -31.41 30.46
C SER A 367 9.19 -32.63 29.56
N GLU A 368 8.13 -33.40 29.82
CA GLU A 368 7.68 -34.45 28.91
C GLU A 368 6.97 -33.86 27.67
N GLU A 369 6.30 -32.72 27.83
CA GLU A 369 5.60 -31.97 26.77
C GLU A 369 6.47 -30.82 26.24
N ASP A 370 6.18 -30.36 25.01
CA ASP A 370 6.77 -29.13 24.48
C ASP A 370 6.34 -27.91 25.30
N ILE A 371 7.28 -27.01 25.58
CA ILE A 371 7.09 -25.82 26.40
C ILE A 371 7.47 -24.54 25.66
N HIS A 372 6.84 -23.42 26.00
CA HIS A 372 7.05 -22.10 25.43
C HIS A 372 6.43 -20.99 26.32
N SER A 373 6.48 -19.74 25.87
CA SER A 373 5.88 -18.55 26.48
C SER A 373 6.22 -18.46 27.96
N VAL A 374 7.52 -18.31 28.22
CA VAL A 374 8.09 -18.27 29.56
C VAL A 374 8.03 -16.86 30.13
N ALA A 375 7.81 -16.72 31.44
CA ALA A 375 7.90 -15.42 32.10
C ALA A 375 8.35 -15.54 33.56
N TYR A 376 9.03 -14.50 34.05
CA TYR A 376 9.42 -14.39 35.45
C TYR A 376 8.23 -13.99 36.33
N VAL A 377 8.06 -14.68 37.47
CA VAL A 377 7.06 -14.35 38.48
C VAL A 377 7.76 -13.93 39.77
N GLY A 378 7.77 -12.63 40.03
CA GLY A 378 8.30 -12.07 41.25
C GLY A 378 8.46 -10.54 41.16
N PRO A 379 8.87 -9.90 42.26
CA PRO A 379 9.16 -8.48 42.26
C PRO A 379 10.28 -8.13 41.28
N ARG A 380 10.04 -7.14 40.42
CA ARG A 380 11.03 -6.63 39.46
C ARG A 380 11.01 -5.09 39.40
N PRO A 381 12.11 -4.45 38.99
CA PRO A 381 12.15 -2.99 38.86
C PRO A 381 11.03 -2.46 37.97
N ARG A 382 10.40 -1.35 38.37
CA ARG A 382 9.44 -0.62 37.55
C ARG A 382 10.20 0.42 36.71
N PRO A 383 10.08 0.39 35.37
CA PRO A 383 10.61 1.45 34.51
C PRO A 383 10.00 2.82 34.83
N PRO A 384 10.64 3.92 34.40
CA PRO A 384 10.06 5.26 34.50
C PRO A 384 8.72 5.36 33.76
N ILE A 385 7.78 6.11 34.32
CA ILE A 385 6.55 6.50 33.62
C ILE A 385 6.89 7.69 32.72
N LEU A 386 6.77 7.51 31.41
CA LEU A 386 7.00 8.58 30.44
C LEU A 386 5.74 9.44 30.30
N SER A 387 5.88 10.77 30.40
CA SER A 387 4.77 11.69 30.15
C SER A 387 4.34 11.63 28.69
N PRO A 388 3.03 11.62 28.39
CA PRO A 388 2.55 11.65 27.02
C PRO A 388 2.88 13.01 26.38
N VAL A 389 3.32 12.96 25.13
CA VAL A 389 3.44 14.08 24.19
C VAL A 389 2.05 14.38 23.61
N VAL A 390 1.29 13.33 23.29
CA VAL A 390 -0.07 13.43 22.75
C VAL A 390 -1.02 13.88 23.85
N ARG A 391 -1.81 14.93 23.59
CA ARG A 391 -2.87 15.35 24.52
C ARG A 391 -4.12 14.49 24.30
N PRO A 392 -4.81 14.05 25.36
CA PRO A 392 -6.02 13.23 25.22
C PRO A 392 -7.11 13.85 24.33
N ASP A 393 -7.30 15.17 24.39
CA ASP A 393 -8.30 15.87 23.58
C ASP A 393 -7.94 15.87 22.08
N ASP A 394 -6.65 15.87 21.74
CA ASP A 394 -6.16 15.87 20.35
C ASP A 394 -6.30 14.47 19.72
N GLU A 395 -6.26 13.41 20.53
CA GLU A 395 -6.35 12.00 20.08
C GLU A 395 -7.70 11.68 19.43
N MET A 396 -8.77 12.32 19.90
CA MET A 396 -10.14 12.13 19.41
C MET A 396 -10.56 13.17 18.36
N SER A 397 -9.69 14.12 18.03
CA SER A 397 -9.99 15.12 17.01
C SER A 397 -10.04 14.48 15.61
N PRO A 398 -11.09 14.73 14.81
CA PRO A 398 -11.14 14.26 13.42
C PRO A 398 -10.12 15.00 12.53
N GLU A 399 -9.69 16.20 12.92
CA GLU A 399 -8.72 17.05 12.21
C GLU A 399 -7.30 16.90 12.77
N LYS A 400 -7.02 15.81 13.49
CA LYS A 400 -5.72 15.59 14.11
C LYS A 400 -4.58 15.51 13.08
N THR A 401 -3.51 16.25 13.34
CA THR A 401 -2.34 16.35 12.46
C THR A 401 -1.04 16.21 13.26
N GLY A 402 0.02 15.86 12.55
CA GLY A 402 1.40 15.92 13.04
C GLY A 402 2.31 16.54 11.96
N VAL A 403 3.59 16.68 12.27
CA VAL A 403 4.59 17.27 11.37
C VAL A 403 5.68 16.25 11.07
N LEU A 404 6.00 16.08 9.79
CA LEU A 404 7.21 15.42 9.32
C LEU A 404 8.28 16.49 9.06
N LEU A 405 9.49 16.27 9.57
CA LEU A 405 10.64 17.16 9.37
C LEU A 405 11.87 16.35 8.95
N CYS A 406 12.52 16.73 7.87
CA CYS A 406 13.83 16.20 7.49
C CYS A 406 14.84 17.33 7.44
N GLN A 407 16.02 17.15 8.06
CA GLN A 407 17.06 18.20 8.04
C GLN A 407 17.74 18.31 6.68
N SER A 408 18.02 17.19 6.02
CA SER A 408 18.43 17.18 4.62
C SER A 408 18.20 15.82 4.00
N VAL A 409 17.46 15.76 2.89
CA VAL A 409 17.33 14.50 2.15
C VAL A 409 18.65 14.02 1.55
N PHE A 410 19.65 14.91 1.42
CA PHE A 410 20.97 14.60 0.87
C PHE A 410 21.90 13.92 1.88
N ASP A 411 21.56 13.98 3.17
CA ASP A 411 22.25 13.20 4.21
C ASP A 411 21.74 11.76 4.17
N THR A 412 22.27 10.97 3.24
CA THR A 412 21.77 9.62 2.93
C THR A 412 22.89 8.62 2.73
N LYS A 413 22.62 7.35 3.11
CA LYS A 413 23.49 6.22 2.75
C LYS A 413 23.31 5.77 1.28
N GLN A 414 22.23 6.19 0.60
CA GLN A 414 21.88 5.72 -0.74
C GLN A 414 22.59 6.50 -1.86
N THR A 415 23.92 6.46 -1.95
CA THR A 415 24.69 7.40 -2.80
C THR A 415 24.48 7.29 -4.32
N ASP A 416 23.84 6.24 -4.83
CA ASP A 416 23.58 5.97 -6.26
C ASP A 416 22.19 6.42 -6.74
N GLY A 417 21.32 6.92 -5.87
CA GLY A 417 19.94 7.34 -6.17
C GLY A 417 19.76 8.60 -7.03
N GLN A 418 20.72 8.99 -7.88
CA GLN A 418 20.68 10.20 -8.74
C GLN A 418 20.13 11.47 -8.03
N TRP A 419 20.49 11.68 -6.75
CA TRP A 419 19.88 12.69 -5.87
C TRP A 419 19.87 14.13 -6.39
N ARG A 420 20.76 14.50 -7.31
CA ARG A 420 20.74 15.82 -7.99
C ARG A 420 19.47 16.07 -8.80
N ARG A 421 18.73 15.01 -9.17
CA ARG A 421 17.43 15.09 -9.83
C ARG A 421 16.28 15.39 -8.87
N VAL A 422 16.44 15.12 -7.57
CA VAL A 422 15.36 15.29 -6.58
C VAL A 422 15.12 16.77 -6.33
N LYS A 423 13.86 17.19 -6.47
CA LYS A 423 13.43 18.59 -6.28
C LYS A 423 12.31 18.76 -5.27
N ALA A 424 11.58 17.70 -4.95
CA ALA A 424 10.50 17.73 -3.97
C ALA A 424 10.37 16.38 -3.23
N VAL A 425 9.67 16.38 -2.10
CA VAL A 425 9.22 15.18 -1.40
C VAL A 425 7.70 15.10 -1.47
N ARG A 426 7.18 14.02 -2.05
CA ARG A 426 5.76 13.69 -2.05
C ARG A 426 5.42 12.85 -0.84
N VAL A 427 4.28 13.13 -0.21
CA VAL A 427 3.70 12.31 0.85
C VAL A 427 2.47 11.61 0.32
N VAL A 428 2.41 10.29 0.50
CA VAL A 428 1.26 9.47 0.12
C VAL A 428 0.73 8.78 1.37
N MET A 429 -0.58 8.85 1.56
CA MET A 429 -1.29 8.16 2.62
C MET A 429 -1.77 6.79 2.13
N GLY A 430 -1.54 5.75 2.92
CA GLY A 430 -2.11 4.42 2.71
C GLY A 430 -3.48 4.29 3.38
N LYS A 431 -4.52 3.99 2.59
CA LYS A 431 -5.84 3.62 3.10
C LYS A 431 -6.00 2.10 2.94
N PRO A 432 -5.79 1.32 4.01
CA PRO A 432 -5.82 -0.14 3.91
C PRO A 432 -7.22 -0.62 3.55
N PHE A 433 -7.31 -1.72 2.81
CA PHE A 433 -8.60 -2.30 2.45
C PHE A 433 -9.22 -3.06 3.62
N THR A 434 -10.55 -3.13 3.62
CA THR A 434 -11.30 -3.98 4.54
C THR A 434 -11.92 -5.19 3.84
N LEU A 435 -12.11 -5.12 2.53
CA LEU A 435 -12.66 -6.20 1.73
C LEU A 435 -11.66 -7.35 1.62
N ARG A 436 -12.12 -8.59 1.80
CA ARG A 436 -11.27 -9.78 1.64
C ARG A 436 -11.07 -10.12 0.16
N SER A 437 -9.86 -10.58 -0.16
CA SER A 437 -9.55 -11.21 -1.45
C SER A 437 -10.49 -12.39 -1.67
N ALA A 438 -10.95 -12.56 -2.92
CA ALA A 438 -12.10 -13.39 -3.15
C ALA A 438 -11.80 -14.86 -3.49
N ARG A 439 -10.56 -15.26 -3.84
CA ARG A 439 -10.30 -16.64 -4.32
C ARG A 439 -8.92 -17.25 -4.12
N HIS A 440 -8.02 -16.72 -3.30
CA HIS A 440 -6.69 -17.33 -3.23
C HIS A 440 -6.01 -17.37 -1.85
N GLN A 441 -5.21 -18.43 -1.64
CA GLN A 441 -4.39 -18.73 -0.44
C GLN A 441 -3.31 -17.66 -0.22
N TYR A 442 -3.03 -16.87 -1.26
CA TYR A 442 -1.97 -15.87 -1.36
C TYR A 442 -2.46 -14.61 -2.12
N GLY A 443 -3.58 -14.02 -1.68
CA GLY A 443 -4.20 -12.85 -2.35
C GLY A 443 -3.52 -11.53 -1.99
N HIS A 444 -2.93 -10.85 -2.98
CA HIS A 444 -2.25 -9.57 -2.80
C HIS A 444 -3.24 -8.42 -2.98
N ILE A 445 -3.85 -7.99 -1.88
CA ILE A 445 -4.87 -6.95 -1.91
C ILE A 445 -4.27 -5.55 -1.98
N GLY A 446 -3.05 -5.37 -1.47
CA GLY A 446 -2.40 -4.06 -1.44
C GLY A 446 -3.10 -3.05 -0.55
N THR A 447 -2.91 -1.77 -0.89
CA THR A 447 -3.49 -0.61 -0.21
C THR A 447 -4.03 0.40 -1.25
N GLU A 448 -5.01 1.22 -0.88
CA GLU A 448 -5.38 2.40 -1.67
C GLU A 448 -4.41 3.55 -1.34
N GLY A 449 -3.64 4.00 -2.34
CA GLY A 449 -2.75 5.15 -2.20
C GLY A 449 -3.50 6.46 -2.42
N VAL A 450 -3.35 7.42 -1.51
CA VAL A 450 -3.91 8.77 -1.60
C VAL A 450 -2.79 9.79 -1.58
N GLU A 451 -2.60 10.51 -2.68
CA GLU A 451 -1.58 11.56 -2.76
C GLU A 451 -2.02 12.80 -1.96
N LEU A 452 -1.23 13.15 -0.93
CA LEU A 452 -1.45 14.34 -0.11
C LEU A 452 -0.78 15.59 -0.71
N GLY A 453 0.10 15.37 -1.70
CA GLY A 453 0.85 16.36 -2.46
C GLY A 453 2.36 16.31 -2.20
N ALA A 454 3.07 17.32 -2.69
CA ALA A 454 4.53 17.41 -2.63
C ALA A 454 5.03 18.73 -2.02
N VAL A 455 6.11 18.65 -1.25
CA VAL A 455 6.83 19.79 -0.67
C VAL A 455 8.11 20.01 -1.47
N PRO A 456 8.34 21.19 -2.08
CA PRO A 456 9.61 21.50 -2.72
C PRO A 456 10.74 21.51 -1.68
N LEU A 457 11.90 20.96 -2.03
CA LEU A 457 13.05 20.94 -1.14
C LEU A 457 13.62 22.35 -0.98
N ALA A 458 13.92 22.72 0.27
CA ALA A 458 14.75 23.87 0.54
C ALA A 458 16.17 23.66 -0.05
N PRO A 459 16.96 24.73 -0.27
CA PRO A 459 18.30 24.62 -0.87
C PRO A 459 19.27 23.75 -0.08
N ASP A 460 19.06 23.61 1.24
CA ASP A 460 19.84 22.72 2.11
C ASP A 460 19.37 21.26 2.09
N GLY A 461 18.35 20.94 1.28
CA GLY A 461 17.71 19.63 1.20
C GLY A 461 16.65 19.38 2.26
N SER A 462 16.35 20.36 3.11
CA SER A 462 15.35 20.20 4.18
C SER A 462 13.91 20.29 3.65
N PHE A 463 12.98 19.63 4.36
CA PHE A 463 11.54 19.83 4.15
C PHE A 463 10.77 19.66 5.47
N ALA A 464 9.62 20.33 5.57
CA ALA A 464 8.69 20.19 6.68
C ALA A 464 7.25 20.14 6.14
N ALA A 465 6.48 19.13 6.53
CA ALA A 465 5.12 18.91 6.06
C ALA A 465 4.18 18.61 7.22
N ARG A 466 3.03 19.30 7.28
CA ARG A 466 1.93 18.91 8.17
C ARG A 466 1.08 17.87 7.47
N VAL A 467 0.86 16.75 8.14
CA VAL A 467 0.21 15.55 7.59
C VAL A 467 -0.88 15.07 8.54
N PRO A 468 -1.88 14.30 8.07
CA PRO A 468 -2.86 13.70 8.97
C PRO A 468 -2.18 12.76 9.96
N ALA A 469 -2.54 12.89 11.24
CA ALA A 469 -2.05 11.99 12.27
C ALA A 469 -2.84 10.67 12.27
N ASP A 470 -2.24 9.63 12.83
CA ASP A 470 -2.86 8.31 12.98
C ASP A 470 -3.27 7.72 11.61
N ARG A 471 -2.39 7.89 10.62
CA ARG A 471 -2.49 7.37 9.25
C ARG A 471 -1.16 6.74 8.85
N ALA A 472 -1.22 5.67 8.08
CA ALA A 472 -0.05 5.16 7.39
C ALA A 472 0.36 6.11 6.26
N LEU A 473 1.63 6.47 6.25
CA LEU A 473 2.24 7.42 5.33
C LEU A 473 3.51 6.78 4.74
N PHE A 474 3.81 7.06 3.49
CA PHE A 474 5.12 6.82 2.90
C PHE A 474 5.58 8.03 2.08
N LEU A 475 6.88 8.13 1.86
CA LEU A 475 7.55 9.28 1.26
C LEU A 475 8.17 8.92 -0.09
N GLN A 476 8.13 9.86 -1.04
CA GLN A 476 8.85 9.74 -2.31
C GLN A 476 9.67 10.99 -2.56
N ALA A 477 10.96 10.83 -2.75
CA ALA A 477 11.83 11.85 -3.34
C ALA A 477 11.56 11.87 -4.85
N VAL A 478 11.11 13.01 -5.38
CA VAL A 478 10.64 13.14 -6.77
C VAL A 478 11.42 14.20 -7.52
N ASP A 479 11.56 14.02 -8.83
CA ASP A 479 12.18 15.01 -9.72
C ASP A 479 11.27 16.21 -10.02
N ALA A 480 11.74 17.13 -10.87
CA ALA A 480 11.02 18.35 -11.22
C ALA A 480 9.66 18.08 -11.88
N GLU A 481 9.54 17.01 -12.67
CA GLU A 481 8.24 16.62 -13.21
C GLU A 481 7.39 15.86 -12.17
N GLY A 482 7.95 15.44 -11.05
CA GLY A 482 7.25 14.63 -10.06
C GLY A 482 7.25 13.15 -10.43
N ARG A 483 8.33 12.62 -11.00
CA ARG A 483 8.58 11.17 -11.08
C ARG A 483 9.37 10.72 -9.86
N PRO A 484 9.08 9.55 -9.26
CA PRO A 484 9.83 9.03 -8.14
C PRO A 484 11.27 8.71 -8.54
N VAL A 485 12.23 9.25 -7.78
CA VAL A 485 13.66 8.96 -7.92
C VAL A 485 14.11 8.00 -6.81
N VAL A 486 13.61 8.19 -5.58
CA VAL A 486 13.81 7.29 -4.42
C VAL A 486 12.51 7.24 -3.63
N SER A 487 12.12 6.06 -3.13
CA SER A 487 10.92 5.88 -2.30
C SER A 487 11.28 5.28 -0.94
N GLU A 488 10.60 5.73 0.12
CA GLU A 488 10.57 5.05 1.41
C GLU A 488 9.83 3.71 1.25
N LEU A 489 10.36 2.65 1.87
CA LEU A 489 9.90 1.28 1.64
C LEU A 489 9.12 0.69 2.83
N SER A 490 8.86 1.49 3.87
CA SER A 490 8.08 1.12 5.05
C SER A 490 7.01 2.17 5.34
N TRP A 491 5.94 1.74 6.02
CA TRP A 491 4.87 2.64 6.45
C TRP A 491 5.24 3.33 7.76
N ILE A 492 5.24 4.66 7.74
CA ILE A 492 5.39 5.48 8.94
C ILE A 492 4.06 6.11 9.33
N TYR A 493 3.95 6.62 10.55
CA TYR A 493 2.84 7.45 10.96
C TYR A 493 3.35 8.53 11.93
N VAL A 494 2.53 9.55 12.15
CA VAL A 494 2.72 10.54 13.22
C VAL A 494 1.51 10.53 14.13
N ARG A 495 1.70 10.76 15.43
CA ARG A 495 0.60 10.96 16.39
C ARG A 495 0.18 12.44 16.45
N PRO A 496 -1.00 12.76 17.02
CA PRO A 496 -1.50 14.13 17.09
C PRO A 496 -0.55 15.05 17.85
N GLY A 497 -0.18 16.17 17.21
CA GLY A 497 0.76 17.16 17.76
C GLY A 497 2.24 16.74 17.73
N GLU A 498 2.56 15.53 17.27
CA GLU A 498 3.94 15.06 17.14
C GLU A 498 4.68 15.82 16.02
N THR A 499 5.93 16.19 16.27
CA THR A 499 6.89 16.51 15.21
C THR A 499 7.87 15.36 15.10
N ARG A 500 7.70 14.53 14.08
CA ARG A 500 8.57 13.40 13.78
C ARG A 500 9.70 13.87 12.86
N SER A 501 10.92 13.87 13.38
CA SER A 501 12.09 14.40 12.68
C SER A 501 13.12 13.34 12.33
N CYS A 502 13.74 13.44 11.14
CA CYS A 502 14.93 12.68 10.76
C CYS A 502 16.08 13.62 10.33
N VAL A 503 17.33 13.15 10.49
CA VAL A 503 18.51 13.89 10.02
C VAL A 503 18.54 13.91 8.48
N GLY A 504 18.42 12.73 7.85
CA GLY A 504 18.29 12.63 6.41
C GLY A 504 17.68 11.32 5.94
N CYS A 505 17.57 11.14 4.63
CA CYS A 505 16.89 9.98 4.04
C CYS A 505 17.72 8.71 4.28
N HIS A 506 17.31 7.87 5.23
CA HIS A 506 18.10 6.73 5.73
C HIS A 506 19.53 7.10 6.18
N ALA A 507 19.72 8.30 6.74
CA ALA A 507 20.99 8.74 7.31
C ALA A 507 21.54 7.72 8.34
N PRO A 508 22.87 7.60 8.49
CA PRO A 508 23.46 6.89 9.63
C PRO A 508 22.84 7.30 10.96
N LYS A 509 22.39 6.32 11.76
CA LYS A 509 21.71 6.56 13.05
C LYS A 509 22.55 7.30 14.09
N ARG A 510 23.87 7.44 13.86
CA ARG A 510 24.82 8.16 14.72
C ARG A 510 25.01 9.61 14.31
N ASP A 511 24.43 10.03 13.19
CA ASP A 511 24.54 11.39 12.74
C ASP A 511 23.82 12.27 13.75
N THR A 512 24.60 13.16 14.36
CA THR A 512 24.04 14.18 15.21
C THR A 512 23.37 15.18 14.30
N PRO A 513 22.11 15.60 14.59
CA PRO A 513 21.48 16.67 13.84
C PRO A 513 22.42 17.87 13.75
N SER A 514 22.44 18.53 12.59
CA SER A 514 23.34 19.66 12.38
C SER A 514 23.08 20.76 13.42
N GLY A 515 24.13 21.47 13.85
CA GLY A 515 24.00 22.56 14.81
C GLY A 515 23.25 23.79 14.26
N LEU A 516 23.01 23.83 12.95
CA LEU A 516 22.23 24.87 12.28
C LEU A 516 20.77 24.40 12.14
N PRO A 517 19.77 25.25 12.43
CA PRO A 517 18.38 24.91 12.14
C PRO A 517 18.20 24.68 10.64
N ALA A 518 17.60 23.54 10.27
CA ALA A 518 17.17 23.28 8.90
C ALA A 518 16.27 24.43 8.40
N LEU A 519 16.45 24.87 7.14
CA LEU A 519 15.70 26.01 6.58
C LEU A 519 14.18 25.78 6.63
N ALA A 520 13.73 24.55 6.41
CA ALA A 520 12.33 24.19 6.51
C ALA A 520 11.76 24.31 7.94
N ASN A 521 12.59 24.22 8.98
CA ASN A 521 12.16 24.27 10.38
C ASN A 521 11.96 25.71 10.91
N VAL A 522 12.48 26.71 10.21
CA VAL A 522 12.33 28.14 10.61
C VAL A 522 11.07 28.78 10.03
N ARG A 523 10.26 28.01 9.30
CA ARG A 523 8.99 28.43 8.68
C ARG A 523 7.87 27.46 9.06
N PRO A 524 6.59 27.87 8.95
CA PRO A 524 5.47 26.94 9.08
C PRO A 524 5.61 25.78 8.08
N PRO A 525 5.27 24.54 8.46
CA PRO A 525 5.31 23.40 7.54
C PRO A 525 4.26 23.52 6.44
N VAL A 526 4.51 22.92 5.28
CA VAL A 526 3.55 22.88 4.18
C VAL A 526 2.39 21.95 4.52
N GLU A 527 1.16 22.42 4.34
CA GLU A 527 -0.05 21.64 4.63
C GLU A 527 -0.29 20.56 3.57
N LEU A 528 -0.12 19.29 3.92
CA LEU A 528 -0.39 18.12 3.06
C LEU A 528 -1.49 17.27 3.68
N LEU A 529 -2.73 17.75 3.57
CA LEU A 529 -3.92 17.10 4.13
C LEU A 529 -4.78 16.47 3.03
N PRO A 530 -5.44 15.32 3.30
CA PRO A 530 -6.29 14.67 2.31
C PRO A 530 -7.49 15.55 1.98
N SER A 531 -7.95 15.48 0.72
CA SER A 531 -9.14 16.18 0.25
C SER A 531 -10.05 15.23 -0.54
N PRO A 532 -11.34 15.58 -0.74
CA PRO A 532 -12.23 14.78 -1.58
C PRO A 532 -11.77 14.61 -3.03
N ALA A 533 -10.87 15.48 -3.54
CA ALA A 533 -10.31 15.39 -4.89
C ALA A 533 -8.85 14.93 -4.93
N SER A 534 -8.26 14.51 -3.80
CA SER A 534 -6.91 13.93 -3.79
C SER A 534 -6.81 12.80 -4.80
N HIS A 535 -5.66 12.70 -5.49
CA HIS A 535 -5.42 11.64 -6.45
C HIS A 535 -5.34 10.29 -5.73
N ARG A 536 -6.05 9.30 -6.25
CA ARG A 536 -6.16 7.96 -5.68
C ARG A 536 -5.79 6.91 -6.70
N PHE A 537 -4.99 5.95 -6.28
CA PHE A 537 -4.54 4.87 -7.13
C PHE A 537 -4.39 3.58 -6.32
N ARG A 538 -4.34 2.45 -7.02
CA ARG A 538 -4.14 1.14 -6.39
C ARG A 538 -2.65 0.97 -6.10
N ALA A 539 -2.25 1.13 -4.85
CA ALA A 539 -0.91 0.89 -4.36
C ALA A 539 -0.74 -0.60 -3.98
N ASN A 540 -0.96 -1.50 -4.95
CA ASN A 540 -0.84 -2.96 -4.73
C ASN A 540 0.61 -3.44 -4.85
N ASN A 541 0.92 -4.56 -4.18
CA ASN A 541 2.16 -5.31 -4.06
C ASN A 541 2.89 -5.60 -5.39
N ALA A 542 2.28 -5.42 -6.56
CA ALA A 542 3.03 -5.41 -7.83
C ALA A 542 3.87 -4.13 -8.04
N ALA A 543 3.76 -3.13 -7.14
CA ALA A 543 4.79 -2.12 -6.91
C ALA A 543 6.09 -2.73 -6.35
N ASN A 544 6.06 -4.01 -5.95
CA ASN A 544 7.12 -4.72 -5.25
C ASN A 544 7.88 -5.70 -6.15
N GLY A 545 7.80 -5.56 -7.49
CA GLY A 545 8.32 -6.55 -8.45
C GLY A 545 9.52 -6.12 -9.30
N GLY A 546 10.00 -4.87 -9.22
CA GLY A 546 11.16 -4.43 -10.00
C GLY A 546 11.44 -2.92 -9.92
N VAL A 547 12.70 -2.54 -10.21
CA VAL A 547 13.31 -1.19 -10.15
C VAL A 547 12.39 -0.08 -9.59
N LEU A 548 12.66 0.25 -8.32
CA LEU A 548 12.00 1.24 -7.46
C LEU A 548 11.68 2.60 -8.11
N ASN A 549 12.38 2.96 -9.19
CA ASN A 549 12.31 4.29 -9.79
C ASN A 549 11.24 4.42 -10.91
N LEU A 550 10.71 3.30 -11.45
CA LEU A 550 9.75 3.35 -12.58
C LEU A 550 8.37 2.73 -12.27
N GLN A 551 8.27 1.86 -11.26
CA GLN A 551 7.02 1.16 -10.98
C GLN A 551 5.97 1.99 -10.23
N PRO A 552 6.29 2.75 -9.17
CA PRO A 552 5.28 3.52 -8.45
C PRO A 552 4.63 4.60 -9.34
N ASP A 553 5.41 5.25 -10.21
CA ASP A 553 4.91 6.19 -11.21
C ASP A 553 3.93 5.52 -12.18
N ARG A 554 4.29 4.31 -12.66
CA ARG A 554 3.42 3.48 -13.49
C ARG A 554 2.09 3.19 -12.80
N PHE A 555 2.08 2.72 -11.55
CA PHE A 555 0.82 2.41 -10.86
C PHE A 555 -0.01 3.66 -10.59
N ARG A 556 0.65 4.76 -10.22
CA ARG A 556 0.01 6.06 -10.03
C ARG A 556 -0.67 6.57 -11.29
N GLU A 557 -0.32 6.06 -12.47
CA GLU A 557 -0.91 6.46 -13.76
C GLU A 557 -1.86 5.38 -14.31
N VAL A 558 -1.39 4.14 -14.46
CA VAL A 558 -2.09 3.02 -15.13
C VAL A 558 -3.11 2.31 -14.23
N ALA A 559 -2.92 2.32 -12.91
CA ALA A 559 -3.81 1.70 -11.92
C ALA A 559 -4.54 2.74 -11.06
N SER A 560 -4.72 3.92 -11.63
CA SER A 560 -5.43 5.04 -11.03
C SER A 560 -6.92 4.73 -10.83
N ILE A 561 -7.49 5.24 -9.75
CA ILE A 561 -8.90 5.10 -9.40
C ILE A 561 -9.69 6.29 -9.93
N ASN A 562 -9.11 7.48 -9.89
CA ASN A 562 -9.81 8.73 -10.19
C ASN A 562 -9.02 9.69 -11.08
N LEU A 563 -8.03 9.25 -11.87
CA LEU A 563 -7.27 10.07 -12.83
C LEU A 563 -8.15 10.61 -13.95
N TYR A 564 -9.18 9.88 -14.35
CA TYR A 564 -10.25 10.34 -15.23
C TYR A 564 -11.58 10.30 -14.47
N SER A 565 -12.34 11.38 -14.47
CA SER A 565 -13.60 11.44 -13.72
C SER A 565 -14.78 11.18 -14.64
N GLN A 566 -15.76 10.49 -14.09
CA GLN A 566 -17.09 10.34 -14.70
C GLN A 566 -18.10 11.27 -14.00
N ARG A 567 -17.81 11.70 -12.76
CA ARG A 567 -18.76 12.44 -11.92
C ARG A 567 -18.80 13.94 -12.18
N LEU A 568 -17.76 14.52 -12.76
CA LEU A 568 -17.60 15.98 -12.84
C LEU A 568 -18.38 16.65 -13.99
N ILE A 569 -18.99 15.88 -14.90
CA ILE A 569 -19.72 16.44 -16.05
C ILE A 569 -21.05 15.69 -16.26
N ARG A 570 -22.00 15.91 -15.34
CA ARG A 570 -23.43 15.93 -15.70
C ARG A 570 -23.71 17.30 -16.29
N THR A 571 -23.63 17.44 -17.61
CA THR A 571 -24.34 18.53 -18.29
C THR A 571 -25.82 18.19 -18.29
N ASP A 572 -26.68 19.21 -18.13
CA ASP A 572 -28.06 19.09 -17.65
C ASP A 572 -28.97 18.05 -18.34
N GLU A 573 -28.63 17.46 -19.50
CA GLU A 573 -29.43 16.39 -20.11
C GLU A 573 -28.64 15.27 -20.84
N ALA A 574 -27.31 15.15 -20.70
CA ALA A 574 -26.56 14.05 -21.36
C ALA A 574 -25.21 13.71 -20.71
N TRP A 575 -24.83 12.44 -20.84
CA TRP A 575 -23.48 11.95 -20.55
C TRP A 575 -22.53 12.39 -21.67
N SER A 576 -21.55 13.25 -21.38
CA SER A 576 -20.54 13.62 -22.38
C SER A 576 -19.49 12.52 -22.50
N LEU A 577 -19.28 12.05 -23.72
CA LEU A 577 -18.19 11.14 -24.06
C LEU A 577 -16.91 11.90 -24.43
N ASP A 578 -16.89 13.24 -24.42
CA ASP A 578 -15.71 14.07 -24.76
C ASP A 578 -14.68 14.15 -23.63
N VAL A 579 -14.67 13.20 -22.71
CA VAL A 579 -13.83 13.20 -21.50
C VAL A 579 -12.53 12.39 -21.68
N GLY A 580 -11.55 12.63 -20.80
CA GLY A 580 -10.14 12.23 -20.96
C GLY A 580 -9.22 13.40 -20.57
N ARG A 581 -8.11 13.61 -21.28
CA ARG A 581 -7.32 14.86 -21.15
C ARG A 581 -8.15 16.11 -21.46
N SER A 582 -9.15 15.98 -22.33
CA SER A 582 -10.12 17.02 -22.64
C SER A 582 -11.06 17.37 -21.47
N GLU A 583 -11.26 16.49 -20.48
CA GLU A 583 -12.02 16.78 -19.24
C GLU A 583 -11.20 17.67 -18.30
N VAL A 584 -9.92 17.31 -18.17
CA VAL A 584 -8.93 18.10 -17.44
C VAL A 584 -8.71 19.43 -18.17
N ALA A 585 -8.72 19.44 -19.50
CA ALA A 585 -8.78 20.65 -20.31
C ALA A 585 -10.17 21.35 -20.26
N ALA A 586 -11.28 20.69 -19.98
CA ALA A 586 -12.61 21.30 -19.81
C ALA A 586 -12.75 21.96 -18.43
N ALA A 587 -11.98 21.51 -17.43
CA ALA A 587 -11.67 22.31 -16.25
C ALA A 587 -10.96 23.64 -16.62
N ARG A 588 -10.43 23.82 -17.86
CA ARG A 588 -10.01 25.13 -18.40
C ARG A 588 -11.17 26.02 -18.85
N VAL A 589 -12.30 25.45 -19.31
CA VAL A 589 -13.48 26.22 -19.78
C VAL A 589 -14.24 26.83 -18.61
N THR A 590 -14.26 26.13 -17.47
CA THR A 590 -14.75 26.69 -16.20
C THR A 590 -13.63 27.35 -15.39
N GLY A 591 -12.38 26.97 -15.64
CA GLY A 591 -11.20 27.37 -14.88
C GLY A 591 -11.16 26.70 -13.51
N LEU A 592 -10.05 26.90 -12.82
CA LEU A 592 -10.04 26.99 -11.35
C LEU A 592 -11.10 28.01 -10.82
N GLY A 593 -11.69 28.80 -11.72
CA GLY A 593 -12.87 29.63 -11.56
C GLY A 593 -14.25 28.96 -11.81
N GLY A 594 -14.39 27.63 -11.86
CA GLY A 594 -15.72 26.98 -11.87
C GLY A 594 -16.42 27.16 -10.53
N LEU A 595 -17.76 27.14 -10.46
CA LEU A 595 -18.50 27.44 -9.21
C LEU A 595 -18.09 26.54 -8.03
N PHE A 596 -17.70 25.28 -8.31
CA PHE A 596 -17.13 24.34 -7.35
C PHE A 596 -15.67 24.69 -6.96
N TYR A 597 -14.80 24.99 -7.93
CA TYR A 597 -13.38 25.30 -7.72
C TYR A 597 -13.15 26.70 -7.11
N ARG A 598 -14.00 27.69 -7.40
CA ARG A 598 -13.96 29.02 -6.77
C ARG A 598 -14.11 28.94 -5.26
N ARG A 599 -14.89 27.98 -4.78
CA ARG A 599 -15.27 27.90 -3.38
C ARG A 599 -14.16 27.31 -2.49
N TYR A 600 -13.28 26.47 -3.04
CA TYR A 600 -12.38 25.66 -2.23
C TYR A 600 -10.95 25.61 -2.80
N ALA A 601 -9.98 26.07 -2.00
CA ALA A 601 -8.55 26.02 -2.36
C ALA A 601 -8.04 24.58 -2.61
N TRP A 602 -8.48 23.60 -1.80
CA TRP A 602 -8.08 22.19 -1.98
C TRP A 602 -8.49 21.64 -3.35
N ALA A 603 -9.63 22.06 -3.91
CA ALA A 603 -10.09 21.59 -5.20
C ALA A 603 -9.21 22.18 -6.33
N ARG A 604 -8.82 23.45 -6.20
CA ARG A 604 -7.92 24.12 -7.14
C ARG A 604 -6.53 23.50 -7.14
N ARG A 605 -6.02 23.21 -5.95
CA ARG A 605 -4.75 22.52 -5.76
C ARG A 605 -4.75 21.12 -6.38
N ALA A 606 -5.77 20.31 -6.09
CA ALA A 606 -5.89 18.97 -6.65
C ALA A 606 -5.96 18.98 -8.19
N ALA A 607 -6.58 20.02 -8.78
CA ALA A 607 -6.58 20.20 -10.23
C ALA A 607 -5.16 20.49 -10.78
N ALA A 608 -4.39 21.36 -10.13
CA ALA A 608 -2.98 21.63 -10.48
C ALA A 608 -2.12 20.35 -10.42
N GLU A 609 -2.23 19.59 -9.34
CA GLU A 609 -1.52 18.31 -9.16
C GLU A 609 -1.91 17.30 -10.26
N ARG A 610 -3.20 17.22 -10.61
CA ARG A 610 -3.69 16.33 -11.67
C ARG A 610 -3.23 16.74 -13.08
N PHE A 611 -3.15 18.04 -13.37
CA PHE A 611 -2.54 18.53 -14.62
C PHE A 611 -1.10 18.06 -14.73
N ALA A 612 -0.33 18.15 -13.64
CA ALA A 612 1.04 17.67 -13.58
C ALA A 612 1.12 16.17 -13.87
N ILE A 613 0.30 15.33 -13.21
CA ILE A 613 0.28 13.86 -13.43
C ILE A 613 0.00 13.51 -14.90
N LEU A 614 -0.94 14.21 -15.55
CA LEU A 614 -1.24 13.97 -16.98
C LEU A 614 -0.22 14.59 -17.95
N ARG A 615 0.67 15.44 -17.44
CA ARG A 615 1.59 16.28 -18.21
C ARG A 615 0.85 17.05 -19.30
N GLU A 616 -0.26 17.67 -18.92
CA GLU A 616 -1.18 18.35 -19.84
C GLU A 616 -0.71 19.77 -20.13
N ARG A 617 0.06 19.96 -21.22
CA ARG A 617 0.69 21.26 -21.52
C ARG A 617 -0.28 22.36 -21.89
N SER A 618 -1.43 21.98 -22.42
CA SER A 618 -2.49 22.94 -22.72
C SER A 618 -3.00 23.63 -21.44
N ALA A 619 -2.72 23.08 -20.25
CA ALA A 619 -3.02 23.70 -18.97
C ALA A 619 -2.08 24.86 -18.59
N THR A 620 -0.98 25.09 -19.32
CA THR A 620 0.02 26.14 -18.99
C THR A 620 -0.60 27.51 -18.70
N PRO A 621 -1.53 28.05 -19.52
CA PRO A 621 -2.16 29.35 -19.22
C PRO A 621 -2.97 29.35 -17.92
N ALA A 622 -3.64 28.25 -17.60
CA ALA A 622 -4.43 28.13 -16.37
C ALA A 622 -3.53 28.01 -15.13
N LEU A 623 -2.40 27.32 -15.26
CA LEU A 623 -1.39 27.21 -14.20
C LEU A 623 -0.67 28.55 -13.97
N ILE A 624 -0.39 29.32 -15.03
CA ILE A 624 0.13 30.70 -14.92
C ILE A 624 -0.84 31.61 -14.16
N ASP A 625 -2.15 31.49 -14.42
CA ASP A 625 -3.15 32.24 -13.67
C ASP A 625 -3.19 31.82 -12.20
N ALA A 626 -3.07 30.52 -11.93
CA ALA A 626 -3.02 29.95 -10.59
C ALA A 626 -1.78 30.39 -9.76
N LEU A 627 -0.70 30.87 -10.40
CA LEU A 627 0.41 31.51 -9.69
C LEU A 627 0.00 32.80 -8.97
N LYS A 628 -1.20 33.33 -9.23
CA LYS A 628 -1.74 34.54 -8.60
C LYS A 628 -2.85 34.23 -7.58
N ASP A 629 -3.07 32.96 -7.27
CA ASP A 629 -4.09 32.53 -6.32
C ASP A 629 -3.85 33.10 -4.92
N GLU A 630 -4.91 33.35 -4.16
CA GLU A 630 -4.81 33.83 -2.78
C GLU A 630 -4.17 32.78 -1.85
N ASP A 631 -4.38 31.49 -2.13
CA ASP A 631 -3.87 30.38 -1.35
C ASP A 631 -2.46 29.97 -1.79
N ALA A 632 -1.52 29.96 -0.84
CA ALA A 632 -0.12 29.61 -1.12
C ALA A 632 0.06 28.15 -1.55
N GLY A 633 -0.78 27.23 -1.06
CA GLY A 633 -0.76 25.82 -1.47
C GLY A 633 -1.16 25.65 -2.94
N VAL A 634 -2.15 26.42 -3.41
CA VAL A 634 -2.52 26.47 -4.84
C VAL A 634 -1.37 27.04 -5.67
N ARG A 635 -0.75 28.16 -5.25
CA ARG A 635 0.40 28.74 -5.98
C ARG A 635 1.59 27.79 -6.04
N CYS A 636 1.90 27.10 -4.94
CA CYS A 636 2.97 26.12 -4.86
C CYS A 636 2.71 24.93 -5.80
N ALA A 637 1.51 24.36 -5.76
CA ALA A 637 1.12 23.27 -6.67
C ALA A 637 1.12 23.71 -8.13
N ALA A 638 0.71 24.94 -8.43
CA ALA A 638 0.76 25.50 -9.78
C ALA A 638 2.21 25.66 -10.29
N ALA A 639 3.13 26.16 -9.45
CA ALA A 639 4.54 26.29 -9.79
C ALA A 639 5.19 24.91 -10.04
N LEU A 640 4.97 23.92 -9.18
CA LEU A 640 5.43 22.55 -9.40
C LEU A 640 4.80 21.93 -10.67
N ALA A 641 3.50 22.14 -10.90
CA ALA A 641 2.83 21.65 -12.10
C ALA A 641 3.39 22.32 -13.37
N LEU A 642 3.85 23.57 -13.32
CA LEU A 642 4.51 24.22 -14.45
C LEU A 642 5.88 23.62 -14.79
N ALA A 643 6.57 22.96 -13.86
CA ALA A 643 7.74 22.16 -14.23
C ALA A 643 7.31 21.00 -15.15
N ALA A 644 6.23 20.30 -14.82
CA ALA A 644 5.72 19.15 -15.58
C ALA A 644 4.90 19.51 -16.85
N CYS A 645 4.31 20.71 -16.91
CA CYS A 645 3.39 21.13 -17.97
C CYS A 645 3.86 22.35 -18.77
N GLY A 646 4.72 23.19 -18.20
CA GLY A 646 5.01 24.53 -18.68
C GLY A 646 5.71 24.55 -20.04
N THR A 647 5.63 25.70 -20.70
CA THR A 647 6.36 25.98 -21.94
C THR A 647 7.18 27.28 -21.75
N ARG A 648 7.82 27.79 -22.82
CA ARG A 648 8.53 29.07 -22.83
C ARG A 648 7.70 30.22 -22.22
N GLU A 649 6.38 30.18 -22.36
CA GLU A 649 5.46 31.22 -21.86
C GLU A 649 5.34 31.26 -20.33
N ALA A 650 5.69 30.18 -19.63
CA ALA A 650 5.63 30.10 -18.17
C ALA A 650 6.83 30.78 -17.49
N VAL A 651 7.95 30.98 -18.20
CA VAL A 651 9.18 31.52 -17.62
C VAL A 651 9.01 32.95 -17.09
N PRO A 652 8.43 33.92 -17.81
CA PRO A 652 8.27 35.27 -17.26
C PRO A 652 7.41 35.34 -15.99
N PRO A 653 6.21 34.70 -15.93
CA PRO A 653 5.45 34.63 -14.68
C PRO A 653 6.21 33.95 -13.53
N LEU A 654 6.95 32.88 -13.80
CA LEU A 654 7.74 32.18 -12.78
C LEU A 654 8.88 33.05 -12.22
N LEU A 655 9.52 33.89 -13.05
CA LEU A 655 10.53 34.86 -12.61
C LEU A 655 9.94 35.87 -11.61
N ASP A 656 8.68 36.26 -11.78
CA ASP A 656 7.98 37.13 -10.82
C ASP A 656 7.66 36.38 -9.53
N THR A 657 7.28 35.11 -9.63
CA THR A 657 6.99 34.22 -8.49
C THR A 657 8.21 33.91 -7.62
N LEU A 658 9.45 34.11 -8.09
CA LEU A 658 10.66 33.99 -7.26
C LEU A 658 10.66 34.91 -6.02
N THR A 659 9.81 35.94 -6.02
CA THR A 659 9.68 36.90 -4.91
C THR A 659 8.39 36.73 -4.10
N ASP A 660 7.68 35.60 -4.27
CA ASP A 660 6.44 35.30 -3.53
C ASP A 660 6.67 35.38 -2.00
N PRO A 661 5.73 35.91 -1.20
CA PRO A 661 5.89 35.92 0.26
C PRO A 661 6.04 34.54 0.90
N ALA A 662 5.47 33.49 0.29
CA ALA A 662 5.64 32.10 0.73
C ALA A 662 6.91 31.49 0.14
N CYS A 663 7.78 30.98 1.01
CA CYS A 663 9.10 30.46 0.64
C CYS A 663 9.01 29.21 -0.25
N GLU A 664 8.06 28.33 0.03
CA GLU A 664 7.77 27.12 -0.73
C GLU A 664 7.30 27.43 -2.14
N VAL A 665 6.52 28.51 -2.33
CA VAL A 665 6.09 28.97 -3.65
C VAL A 665 7.28 29.51 -4.45
N SER A 666 8.13 30.31 -3.80
CA SER A 666 9.37 30.82 -4.43
C SER A 666 10.30 29.68 -4.83
N GLN A 667 10.45 28.68 -3.96
CA GLN A 667 11.29 27.51 -4.21
C GLN A 667 10.72 26.63 -5.33
N ALA A 668 9.41 26.39 -5.36
CA ALA A 668 8.75 25.68 -6.45
C ALA A 668 8.90 26.41 -7.79
N ALA A 669 8.83 27.75 -7.80
CA ALA A 669 9.06 28.53 -9.01
C ALA A 669 10.50 28.41 -9.53
N HIS A 670 11.48 28.38 -8.62
CA HIS A 670 12.87 28.11 -8.98
C HIS A 670 13.06 26.71 -9.57
N VAL A 671 12.47 25.67 -8.97
CA VAL A 671 12.49 24.31 -9.53
C VAL A 671 11.95 24.29 -10.96
N ALA A 672 10.83 24.96 -11.23
CA ALA A 672 10.25 25.04 -12.56
C ALA A 672 11.13 25.83 -13.54
N LEU A 673 11.77 26.92 -13.10
CA LEU A 673 12.70 27.70 -13.94
C LEU A 673 13.94 26.88 -14.31
N GLU A 674 14.56 26.18 -13.36
CA GLU A 674 15.69 25.29 -13.66
C GLU A 674 15.29 24.22 -14.69
N HIS A 675 14.12 23.62 -14.53
CA HIS A 675 13.63 22.58 -15.44
C HIS A 675 13.30 23.11 -16.84
N LEU A 676 12.63 24.26 -16.95
CA LEU A 676 12.19 24.83 -18.23
C LEU A 676 13.31 25.52 -19.01
N THR A 677 14.43 25.83 -18.37
CA THR A 677 15.59 26.49 -19.02
C THR A 677 16.81 25.59 -19.10
N GLY A 678 16.87 24.52 -18.30
CA GLY A 678 18.07 23.69 -18.10
C GLY A 678 19.25 24.46 -17.54
N HIS A 679 19.03 25.66 -16.99
CA HIS A 679 20.01 26.47 -16.30
C HIS A 679 19.90 26.23 -14.79
N SER A 680 21.06 26.20 -14.12
CA SER A 680 21.10 26.13 -12.66
C SER A 680 21.81 27.38 -12.13
N ALA A 681 21.16 28.01 -11.16
CA ALA A 681 21.68 29.17 -10.46
C ALA A 681 21.34 29.04 -8.98
N GLU A 682 22.20 29.56 -8.11
CA GLU A 682 21.93 29.58 -6.68
C GLU A 682 20.67 30.40 -6.40
N PHE A 683 19.71 29.78 -5.71
CA PHE A 683 18.50 30.44 -5.27
C PHE A 683 18.08 29.88 -3.92
N ASN A 684 17.64 30.76 -3.02
CA ASN A 684 17.13 30.39 -1.71
C ASN A 684 15.74 30.99 -1.47
N GLY A 685 14.70 30.19 -1.72
CA GLY A 685 13.32 30.59 -1.46
C GLY A 685 13.02 30.93 0.00
N TYR A 686 13.84 30.48 0.93
CA TYR A 686 13.69 30.70 2.38
C TYR A 686 14.44 31.94 2.90
N ALA A 687 15.25 32.58 2.06
CA ALA A 687 15.97 33.81 2.39
C ALA A 687 15.02 35.00 2.61
N ASP A 688 15.56 36.11 3.11
CA ASP A 688 14.80 37.35 3.21
C ASP A 688 14.47 37.93 1.81
N LEU A 689 13.47 38.82 1.76
CA LEU A 689 13.02 39.39 0.50
C LEU A 689 14.15 40.09 -0.30
N PRO A 690 15.01 40.92 0.31
CA PRO A 690 16.10 41.56 -0.42
C PRO A 690 17.08 40.59 -1.09
N GLU A 691 17.42 39.47 -0.44
CA GLU A 691 18.25 38.44 -1.08
C GLU A 691 17.52 37.75 -2.23
N ARG A 692 16.24 37.41 -2.06
CA ARG A 692 15.44 36.81 -3.15
C ARG A 692 15.27 37.75 -4.33
N GLU A 693 15.10 39.05 -4.10
CA GLU A 693 15.06 40.07 -5.15
C GLU A 693 16.39 40.15 -5.92
N ARG A 694 17.53 40.06 -5.22
CA ARG A 694 18.86 40.01 -5.87
C ARG A 694 19.01 38.75 -6.73
N GLN A 695 18.69 37.58 -6.19
CA GLN A 695 18.78 36.32 -6.92
C GLN A 695 17.83 36.28 -8.12
N ALA A 696 16.61 36.79 -7.96
CA ALA A 696 15.64 36.94 -9.04
C ALA A 696 16.09 37.93 -10.12
N ALA A 697 16.80 39.00 -9.74
CA ALA A 697 17.42 39.91 -10.71
C ALA A 697 18.50 39.20 -11.53
N GLY A 698 19.35 38.39 -10.90
CA GLY A 698 20.34 37.55 -11.60
C GLY A 698 19.70 36.58 -12.60
N TRP A 699 18.61 35.93 -12.21
CA TRP A 699 17.81 35.10 -13.14
C TRP A 699 17.25 35.90 -14.32
N ARG A 700 16.69 37.09 -14.08
CA ARG A 700 16.19 37.98 -15.15
C ARG A 700 17.31 38.44 -16.09
N GLU A 701 18.48 38.75 -15.55
CA GLU A 701 19.67 39.11 -16.34
C GLU A 701 20.12 37.94 -17.21
N TRP A 702 20.16 36.72 -16.68
CA TRP A 702 20.51 35.53 -17.45
C TRP A 702 19.51 35.26 -18.58
N VAL A 703 18.21 35.31 -18.29
CA VAL A 703 17.15 35.13 -19.31
C VAL A 703 17.21 36.23 -20.38
N ALA A 704 17.55 37.46 -20.00
CA ALA A 704 17.72 38.56 -20.96
C ALA A 704 18.98 38.40 -21.84
N ALA A 705 20.02 37.75 -21.32
CA ALA A 705 21.29 37.53 -22.03
C ALA A 705 21.27 36.29 -22.94
N ASN A 706 20.35 35.35 -22.73
CA ASN A 706 20.27 34.10 -23.47
C ASN A 706 18.91 34.00 -24.18
N ASP A 707 18.90 34.19 -25.50
CA ASP A 707 17.68 33.93 -26.27
C ASP A 707 17.37 32.42 -26.31
N TRP A 708 16.12 32.10 -26.66
CA TRP A 708 15.67 30.71 -26.71
C TRP A 708 16.43 29.85 -27.72
N GLY A 709 17.02 30.43 -28.77
CA GLY A 709 17.84 29.69 -29.72
C GLY A 709 19.18 29.28 -29.14
N ALA A 710 19.82 30.17 -28.36
CA ALA A 710 21.03 29.87 -27.61
C ALA A 710 20.79 28.81 -26.53
N ILE A 711 19.69 28.93 -25.78
CA ILE A 711 19.29 27.94 -24.76
C ILE A 711 19.06 26.57 -25.41
N GLU A 712 18.31 26.52 -26.52
CA GLU A 712 18.04 25.28 -27.26
C GLU A 712 19.33 24.65 -27.80
N ALA A 713 20.25 25.43 -28.37
CA ALA A 713 21.52 24.92 -28.88
C ALA A 713 22.41 24.32 -27.78
N ASP A 714 22.47 24.96 -26.62
CA ASP A 714 23.22 24.47 -25.46
C ASP A 714 22.60 23.19 -24.88
N LEU A 715 21.28 23.08 -24.84
CA LEU A 715 20.59 21.86 -24.43
C LEU A 715 20.84 20.71 -25.41
N ILE A 716 20.78 20.96 -26.72
CA ILE A 716 21.10 19.96 -27.75
C ILE A 716 22.52 19.42 -27.56
N ALA A 717 23.50 20.28 -27.28
CA ALA A 717 24.88 19.86 -27.01
C ALA A 717 25.01 18.95 -25.77
N ARG A 718 24.05 19.02 -24.84
CA ARG A 718 24.02 18.22 -23.60
C ARG A 718 23.24 16.91 -23.72
N VAL A 719 22.49 16.68 -24.81
CA VAL A 719 21.71 15.43 -25.03
C VAL A 719 22.61 14.20 -24.93
N GLU A 720 23.82 14.26 -25.50
CA GLU A 720 24.82 13.18 -25.48
C GLU A 720 25.92 13.41 -24.43
N ALA A 721 25.64 14.19 -23.37
CA ALA A 721 26.61 14.42 -22.31
C ALA A 721 26.97 13.13 -21.56
N GLU A 722 28.24 13.01 -21.13
CA GLU A 722 28.68 11.88 -20.31
C GLU A 722 27.98 11.81 -18.94
N ASP A 723 27.55 12.95 -18.39
CA ASP A 723 26.74 13.01 -17.16
C ASP A 723 25.28 12.63 -17.48
N PRO A 724 24.79 11.45 -17.03
CA PRO A 724 23.43 10.99 -17.35
C PRO A 724 22.34 11.91 -16.79
N ILE A 725 22.61 12.63 -15.70
CA ILE A 725 21.66 13.57 -15.11
C ILE A 725 21.53 14.81 -15.99
N ALA A 726 22.66 15.31 -16.50
CA ALA A 726 22.68 16.47 -17.40
C ALA A 726 22.03 16.13 -18.76
N SER A 727 22.31 14.95 -19.31
CA SER A 727 21.66 14.44 -20.53
C SER A 727 20.15 14.32 -20.36
N HIS A 728 19.70 13.69 -19.27
CA HIS A 728 18.28 13.52 -18.98
C HIS A 728 17.54 14.85 -18.81
N LEU A 729 18.09 15.78 -18.01
CA LEU A 729 17.53 17.11 -17.85
C LEU A 729 17.44 17.83 -19.20
N ALA A 730 18.50 17.79 -20.01
CA ALA A 730 18.50 18.43 -21.33
C ALA A 730 17.39 17.88 -22.23
N ILE A 731 17.22 16.56 -22.27
CA ILE A 731 16.16 15.88 -23.04
C ILE A 731 14.76 16.31 -22.58
N GLU A 732 14.51 16.32 -21.26
CA GLU A 732 13.21 16.75 -20.72
C GLU A 732 12.95 18.23 -21.04
N THR A 733 13.92 19.12 -20.76
CA THR A 733 13.81 20.55 -21.06
C THR A 733 13.57 20.81 -22.55
N LEU A 734 14.28 20.12 -23.45
CA LEU A 734 14.03 20.20 -24.90
C LEU A 734 12.62 19.74 -25.25
N GLY A 735 12.12 18.72 -24.57
CA GLY A 735 10.72 18.35 -24.65
C GLY A 735 9.81 19.54 -24.41
N HIS A 736 10.08 20.42 -23.42
CA HIS A 736 9.26 21.57 -23.02
C HIS A 736 9.36 22.79 -23.93
N ILE A 737 10.56 23.09 -24.40
CA ILE A 737 10.84 24.35 -25.07
C ILE A 737 11.42 24.19 -26.48
N GLY A 738 11.68 22.98 -26.95
CA GLY A 738 12.39 22.71 -28.20
C GLY A 738 11.63 23.13 -29.46
N GLY A 739 12.39 23.52 -30.49
CA GLY A 739 11.91 23.71 -31.86
C GLY A 739 12.32 22.56 -32.78
N GLU A 740 12.44 22.83 -34.08
CA GLU A 740 12.79 21.81 -35.08
C GLU A 740 14.20 21.22 -34.90
N ALA A 741 15.15 22.01 -34.39
CA ALA A 741 16.50 21.53 -34.10
C ALA A 741 16.47 20.51 -32.96
N ALA A 742 15.74 20.81 -31.88
CA ALA A 742 15.50 19.89 -30.78
C ALA A 742 14.84 18.58 -31.24
N LYS A 743 13.77 18.66 -32.04
CA LYS A 743 13.11 17.47 -32.60
C LYS A 743 14.09 16.59 -33.37
N THR A 744 14.95 17.20 -34.18
CA THR A 744 15.99 16.47 -34.93
C THR A 744 16.96 15.75 -34.00
N ALA A 745 17.53 16.46 -33.03
CA ALA A 745 18.46 15.88 -32.07
C ALA A 745 17.82 14.75 -31.23
N LEU A 746 16.56 14.91 -30.83
CA LEU A 746 15.83 13.89 -30.07
C LEU A 746 15.55 12.64 -30.92
N ARG A 747 15.19 12.79 -32.21
CA ARG A 747 15.05 11.65 -33.13
C ARG A 747 16.37 10.91 -33.31
N GLU A 748 17.48 11.65 -33.46
CA GLU A 748 18.82 11.08 -33.57
C GLU A 748 19.21 10.31 -32.30
N HIS A 749 18.94 10.86 -31.12
CA HIS A 749 19.17 10.19 -29.84
C HIS A 749 18.35 8.89 -29.71
N VAL A 750 17.07 8.91 -30.08
CA VAL A 750 16.20 7.73 -30.04
C VAL A 750 16.64 6.63 -31.03
N ALA A 751 17.15 7.05 -32.19
CA ALA A 751 17.67 6.17 -33.25
C ALA A 751 19.11 5.67 -32.98
N GLY A 752 19.83 6.30 -32.05
CA GLY A 752 21.20 5.95 -31.66
C GLY A 752 21.32 4.60 -30.94
N SER A 753 22.52 4.33 -30.41
CA SER A 753 22.83 3.05 -29.75
C SER A 753 21.90 2.74 -28.58
N THR A 754 21.46 1.48 -28.48
CA THR A 754 20.63 0.99 -27.37
C THR A 754 21.43 0.74 -26.09
N GLU A 755 22.75 0.94 -26.10
CA GLU A 755 23.64 0.78 -24.93
C GLU A 755 23.56 1.97 -23.94
N GLY A 756 22.78 3.02 -24.25
CA GLY A 756 22.57 4.19 -23.39
C GLY A 756 21.48 4.03 -22.31
N SER A 757 21.29 5.06 -21.49
CA SER A 757 20.29 5.07 -20.40
C SER A 757 18.86 4.91 -20.92
N LEU A 758 18.17 3.83 -20.54
CA LEU A 758 16.73 3.64 -20.84
C LEU A 758 15.88 4.80 -20.36
N VAL A 759 16.22 5.41 -19.23
CA VAL A 759 15.49 6.56 -18.67
C VAL A 759 15.60 7.78 -19.60
N ALA A 760 16.80 8.04 -20.14
CA ALA A 760 17.01 9.11 -21.12
C ALA A 760 16.27 8.83 -22.44
N ARG A 761 16.31 7.57 -22.91
CA ARG A 761 15.59 7.17 -24.12
C ARG A 761 14.06 7.29 -23.98
N LEU A 762 13.50 6.88 -22.85
CA LEU A 762 12.08 7.05 -22.53
C LEU A 762 11.69 8.53 -22.45
N ALA A 763 12.55 9.36 -21.85
CA ALA A 763 12.36 10.81 -21.82
C ALA A 763 12.36 11.41 -23.23
N ALA A 764 13.27 10.97 -24.11
CA ALA A 764 13.34 11.45 -25.49
C ALA A 764 12.12 11.05 -26.32
N VAL A 765 11.65 9.80 -26.20
CA VAL A 765 10.40 9.32 -26.82
C VAL A 765 9.22 10.19 -26.39
N ARG A 766 9.08 10.47 -25.08
CA ARG A 766 8.04 11.35 -24.56
C ARG A 766 8.19 12.79 -25.04
N ALA A 767 9.42 13.31 -25.07
CA ALA A 767 9.73 14.66 -25.55
C ALA A 767 9.28 14.87 -27.01
N LEU A 768 9.47 13.88 -27.88
CA LEU A 768 8.97 13.92 -29.26
C LEU A 768 7.44 14.03 -29.31
N GLY A 769 6.74 13.26 -28.47
CA GLY A 769 5.29 13.36 -28.32
C GLY A 769 4.84 14.72 -27.82
N HIS A 770 5.54 15.25 -26.81
CA HIS A 770 5.29 16.58 -26.24
C HIS A 770 5.49 17.73 -27.23
N LEU A 771 6.46 17.62 -28.12
CA LEU A 771 6.73 18.57 -29.20
C LEU A 771 5.82 18.37 -30.42
N GLN A 772 4.92 17.38 -30.37
CA GLN A 772 4.02 16.98 -31.46
C GLN A 772 4.77 16.80 -32.78
N ASP A 773 5.89 16.08 -32.72
CA ASP A 773 6.75 15.85 -33.87
C ASP A 773 6.17 14.78 -34.82
N GLU A 774 5.41 15.23 -35.83
CA GLU A 774 4.82 14.33 -36.84
C GLU A 774 5.88 13.49 -37.59
N SER A 775 7.11 14.00 -37.74
CA SER A 775 8.19 13.26 -38.41
C SER A 775 8.69 12.06 -37.60
N ALA A 776 8.38 12.01 -36.30
CA ALA A 776 8.70 10.88 -35.44
C ALA A 776 7.67 9.75 -35.52
N VAL A 777 6.48 9.96 -36.11
CA VAL A 777 5.39 8.96 -36.11
C VAL A 777 5.85 7.59 -36.63
N PRO A 778 6.56 7.46 -37.77
CA PRO A 778 7.02 6.16 -38.24
C PRO A 778 7.98 5.46 -37.26
N MET A 779 8.94 6.21 -36.71
CA MET A 779 9.89 5.70 -35.71
C MET A 779 9.19 5.25 -34.42
N LEU A 780 8.22 6.02 -33.95
CA LEU A 780 7.46 5.70 -32.74
C LEU A 780 6.54 4.49 -32.97
N ALA A 781 5.94 4.37 -34.16
CA ALA A 781 5.17 3.19 -34.56
C ALA A 781 6.06 1.94 -34.61
N ASP A 782 7.27 2.04 -35.17
CA ASP A 782 8.25 0.95 -35.17
C ASP A 782 8.65 0.55 -33.75
N ILE A 783 8.96 1.52 -32.88
CA ILE A 783 9.25 1.25 -31.46
C ILE A 783 8.07 0.55 -30.79
N LEU A 784 6.85 1.00 -31.03
CA LEU A 784 5.65 0.37 -30.47
C LEU A 784 5.53 -1.07 -30.96
N GLU A 785 5.58 -1.31 -32.27
CA GLU A 785 5.41 -2.63 -32.89
C GLU A 785 6.50 -3.62 -32.45
N LEU A 786 7.76 -3.19 -32.44
CA LEU A 786 8.89 -4.03 -32.02
C LEU A 786 8.75 -4.51 -30.57
N ASN A 787 8.14 -3.70 -29.69
CA ASN A 787 8.13 -3.98 -28.25
C ASN A 787 6.82 -4.62 -27.75
N ILE A 788 5.75 -4.63 -28.56
CA ILE A 788 4.53 -5.40 -28.26
C ILE A 788 4.61 -6.87 -28.70
N GLY A 789 5.54 -7.20 -29.60
CA GLY A 789 5.76 -8.56 -30.10
C GLY A 789 6.57 -9.47 -29.16
N ASP A 790 6.88 -10.67 -29.65
CA ASP A 790 7.82 -11.59 -29.01
C ASP A 790 9.25 -11.19 -29.40
N VAL A 791 9.97 -10.53 -28.48
CA VAL A 791 11.31 -9.99 -28.74
C VAL A 791 12.35 -11.09 -28.53
N PRO A 792 13.09 -11.53 -29.57
CA PRO A 792 14.09 -12.58 -29.42
C PRO A 792 15.14 -12.22 -28.37
N GLY A 793 15.36 -13.10 -27.40
CA GLY A 793 16.33 -12.90 -26.32
C GLY A 793 15.78 -12.21 -25.07
N VAL A 794 14.53 -11.71 -25.08
CA VAL A 794 13.85 -11.27 -23.85
C VAL A 794 13.16 -12.49 -23.23
N PRO A 795 13.44 -12.85 -21.96
CA PRO A 795 12.78 -13.98 -21.32
C PRO A 795 11.25 -13.77 -21.28
N PHE A 796 10.48 -14.86 -21.47
CA PHE A 796 9.02 -14.85 -21.29
C PHE A 796 8.59 -14.30 -19.92
N LYS A 797 9.47 -14.44 -18.93
CA LYS A 797 9.36 -13.86 -17.60
C LYS A 797 10.47 -12.82 -17.42
N SER A 798 10.20 -11.57 -17.78
CA SER A 798 11.14 -10.44 -17.64
C SER A 798 11.13 -9.79 -16.25
N HIS A 799 10.55 -10.48 -15.26
CA HIS A 799 10.32 -10.00 -13.90
C HIS A 799 11.59 -9.74 -13.08
N GLU A 800 12.77 -10.14 -13.56
CA GLU A 800 14.07 -9.88 -12.93
C GLU A 800 14.46 -8.41 -13.18
N LEU A 801 14.04 -7.57 -12.23
CA LEU A 801 14.57 -6.24 -11.90
C LEU A 801 14.87 -5.30 -13.06
N GLY A 802 13.82 -5.08 -13.84
CA GLY A 802 13.47 -3.76 -14.39
C GLY A 802 14.17 -3.31 -15.66
N TRP A 803 15.25 -3.97 -16.08
CA TRP A 803 15.84 -3.70 -17.39
C TRP A 803 15.32 -4.66 -18.48
N HIS A 804 14.98 -5.89 -18.12
CA HIS A 804 14.30 -6.82 -19.04
C HIS A 804 12.85 -6.41 -19.36
N ALA A 805 12.22 -5.55 -18.55
CA ALA A 805 10.90 -4.96 -18.81
C ALA A 805 10.94 -3.73 -19.74
N ALA A 806 12.12 -3.34 -20.24
CA ALA A 806 12.27 -2.23 -21.19
C ALA A 806 11.26 -2.24 -22.35
N PRO A 807 10.89 -3.39 -22.95
CA PRO A 807 9.89 -3.41 -24.01
C PRO A 807 8.52 -2.87 -23.58
N ASP A 808 8.01 -3.24 -22.41
CA ASP A 808 6.71 -2.75 -21.93
C ASP A 808 6.73 -1.25 -21.63
N HIS A 809 7.84 -0.73 -21.11
CA HIS A 809 8.01 0.70 -20.87
C HIS A 809 8.19 1.51 -22.16
N LEU A 810 8.97 1.02 -23.12
CA LEU A 810 9.17 1.66 -24.42
C LEU A 810 7.90 1.67 -25.26
N SER A 811 7.17 0.56 -25.32
CA SER A 811 5.85 0.51 -25.99
C SER A 811 4.85 1.45 -25.31
N GLY A 812 4.82 1.50 -23.98
CA GLY A 812 4.00 2.45 -23.24
C GLY A 812 4.32 3.92 -23.55
N ALA A 813 5.61 4.29 -23.56
CA ALA A 813 6.06 5.65 -23.89
C ALA A 813 5.80 6.02 -25.36
N ALA A 814 6.00 5.08 -26.29
CA ALA A 814 5.72 5.29 -27.71
C ALA A 814 4.22 5.49 -27.97
N ALA A 815 3.36 4.67 -27.34
CA ALA A 815 1.91 4.84 -27.42
C ALA A 815 1.46 6.20 -26.85
N GLU A 816 2.02 6.61 -25.71
CA GLU A 816 1.79 7.93 -25.13
C GLU A 816 2.21 9.05 -26.11
N ALA A 817 3.39 8.95 -26.71
CA ALA A 817 3.92 9.95 -27.64
C ALA A 817 3.06 10.06 -28.91
N LEU A 818 2.67 8.93 -29.51
CA LEU A 818 1.76 8.86 -30.66
C LEU A 818 0.42 9.52 -30.33
N GLY A 819 -0.15 9.24 -29.16
CA GLY A 819 -1.39 9.86 -28.69
C GLY A 819 -1.29 11.38 -28.55
N ARG A 820 -0.13 11.91 -28.13
CA ARG A 820 0.12 13.36 -28.03
C ARG A 820 0.32 14.04 -29.38
N ILE A 821 0.95 13.36 -30.34
CA ILE A 821 1.11 13.85 -31.71
C ILE A 821 -0.26 13.94 -32.39
N GLY A 822 -1.09 12.91 -32.24
CA GLY A 822 -2.53 13.00 -32.54
C GLY A 822 -2.89 13.04 -34.03
N THR A 823 -1.98 12.68 -34.94
CA THR A 823 -2.26 12.59 -36.39
C THR A 823 -3.12 11.36 -36.73
N GLU A 824 -3.75 11.37 -37.91
CA GLU A 824 -4.49 10.19 -38.41
C GLU A 824 -3.58 8.96 -38.56
N GLU A 825 -2.33 9.16 -39.00
CA GLU A 825 -1.32 8.10 -39.10
C GLU A 825 -1.00 7.51 -37.72
N ALA A 826 -0.77 8.36 -36.71
CA ALA A 826 -0.55 7.89 -35.33
C ALA A 826 -1.76 7.09 -34.81
N ALA A 827 -2.99 7.52 -35.12
CA ALA A 827 -4.21 6.80 -34.77
C ALA A 827 -4.25 5.41 -35.40
N ALA A 828 -3.93 5.33 -36.70
CA ALA A 828 -3.91 4.09 -37.45
C ALA A 828 -2.86 3.12 -36.88
N SER A 829 -1.65 3.59 -36.57
CA SER A 829 -0.59 2.79 -35.94
C SER A 829 -1.02 2.25 -34.57
N LEU A 830 -1.70 3.05 -33.75
CA LEU A 830 -2.23 2.61 -32.45
C LEU A 830 -3.32 1.54 -32.60
N VAL A 831 -4.25 1.72 -33.56
CA VAL A 831 -5.30 0.73 -33.84
C VAL A 831 -4.70 -0.58 -34.34
N GLU A 832 -3.73 -0.51 -35.25
CA GLU A 832 -3.02 -1.67 -35.78
C GLU A 832 -2.23 -2.39 -34.66
N ALA A 833 -1.48 -1.64 -33.86
CA ALA A 833 -0.73 -2.16 -32.72
C ALA A 833 -1.65 -2.88 -31.72
N PHE A 834 -2.79 -2.27 -31.36
CA PHE A 834 -3.76 -2.92 -30.47
C PHE A 834 -4.28 -4.23 -31.06
N GLY A 835 -4.58 -4.25 -32.37
CA GLY A 835 -5.02 -5.44 -33.09
C GLY A 835 -4.03 -6.61 -33.06
N LYS A 836 -2.73 -6.30 -32.93
CA LYS A 836 -1.61 -7.26 -32.83
C LYS A 836 -1.30 -7.68 -31.40
N LEU A 837 -1.85 -7.01 -30.38
CA LEU A 837 -1.61 -7.37 -28.98
C LEU A 837 -2.08 -8.79 -28.69
N ARG A 838 -1.27 -9.49 -27.91
CA ARG A 838 -1.68 -10.74 -27.25
C ARG A 838 -2.67 -10.43 -26.13
N GLU A 839 -3.20 -11.48 -25.51
CA GLU A 839 -4.02 -11.33 -24.31
C GLU A 839 -3.30 -10.51 -23.22
N PHE A 840 -4.01 -9.60 -22.56
CA PHE A 840 -3.40 -8.62 -21.64
C PHE A 840 -2.51 -9.24 -20.56
N TRP A 841 -2.89 -10.43 -20.06
CA TRP A 841 -2.17 -11.13 -19.01
C TRP A 841 -0.74 -11.53 -19.43
N PHE A 842 -0.46 -11.66 -20.73
CA PHE A 842 0.90 -11.86 -21.25
C PHE A 842 1.81 -10.70 -20.83
N TYR A 843 1.36 -9.47 -21.08
CA TYR A 843 2.09 -8.24 -20.76
C TYR A 843 2.11 -7.94 -19.26
N THR A 844 1.01 -8.26 -18.57
CA THR A 844 0.97 -8.20 -17.12
C THR A 844 2.01 -9.16 -16.52
N PHE A 845 2.15 -10.38 -17.05
CA PHE A 845 3.14 -11.35 -16.56
C PHE A 845 4.59 -10.92 -16.84
N ARG A 846 4.87 -10.28 -17.98
CA ARG A 846 6.20 -9.69 -18.27
C ARG A 846 6.62 -8.68 -17.20
N THR A 847 5.65 -8.03 -16.55
CA THR A 847 5.89 -6.90 -15.64
C THR A 847 5.46 -7.16 -14.18
N ALA A 848 5.02 -8.38 -13.87
CA ALA A 848 4.59 -8.84 -12.54
C ALA A 848 5.61 -9.84 -11.96
N ASP A 849 5.59 -10.02 -10.64
CA ASP A 849 6.52 -10.86 -9.89
C ASP A 849 6.27 -12.38 -10.06
N HIS A 850 5.01 -12.79 -10.21
CA HIS A 850 4.62 -14.19 -10.40
C HIS A 850 3.27 -14.36 -11.12
N SER A 851 3.00 -15.58 -11.59
CA SER A 851 1.88 -15.87 -12.49
C SER A 851 0.50 -15.77 -11.82
N TRP A 852 0.45 -15.78 -10.49
CA TRP A 852 -0.79 -15.57 -9.74
C TRP A 852 -1.38 -14.17 -9.94
N LEU A 853 -0.58 -13.16 -10.33
CA LEU A 853 -1.04 -11.78 -10.57
C LEU A 853 -1.49 -11.50 -12.01
N MET A 854 -1.48 -12.52 -12.88
CA MET A 854 -1.79 -12.37 -14.31
C MET A 854 -3.18 -11.81 -14.59
N GLY A 855 -4.15 -12.06 -13.71
CA GLY A 855 -5.51 -11.51 -13.81
C GLY A 855 -5.68 -10.11 -13.23
N CYS A 856 -4.74 -9.66 -12.38
CA CYS A 856 -4.92 -8.58 -11.39
C CYS A 856 -4.70 -7.18 -11.92
N HIS A 857 -3.88 -7.04 -12.95
CA HIS A 857 -3.40 -5.74 -13.39
C HIS A 857 -3.72 -5.44 -14.84
N SER A 858 -3.82 -4.14 -15.08
CA SER A 858 -3.89 -3.62 -16.44
C SER A 858 -2.51 -3.75 -17.07
N SER A 859 -2.48 -4.22 -18.31
CA SER A 859 -1.27 -4.25 -19.12
C SER A 859 -0.86 -2.81 -19.51
N ILE A 860 0.43 -2.49 -19.40
CA ILE A 860 0.98 -1.17 -19.80
C ILE A 860 0.63 -0.86 -21.27
N PRO A 861 1.00 -1.70 -22.26
CA PRO A 861 0.71 -1.37 -23.66
C PRO A 861 -0.80 -1.28 -23.94
N HIS A 862 -1.62 -2.16 -23.35
CA HIS A 862 -3.08 -2.07 -23.53
C HIS A 862 -3.64 -0.74 -23.00
N TYR A 863 -3.27 -0.36 -21.78
CA TYR A 863 -3.74 0.88 -21.17
C TYR A 863 -3.28 2.10 -21.97
N ARG A 864 -1.98 2.18 -22.31
CA ARG A 864 -1.42 3.37 -22.97
C ARG A 864 -1.93 3.55 -24.38
N ILE A 865 -2.15 2.46 -25.13
CA ILE A 865 -2.80 2.55 -26.43
C ILE A 865 -4.26 3.01 -26.29
N LEU A 866 -5.02 2.45 -25.36
CA LEU A 866 -6.41 2.86 -25.12
C LEU A 866 -6.51 4.33 -24.67
N GLU A 867 -5.62 4.75 -23.77
CA GLU A 867 -5.50 6.13 -23.31
C GLU A 867 -5.19 7.08 -24.47
N ALA A 868 -4.25 6.72 -25.34
CA ALA A 868 -3.91 7.49 -26.53
C ALA A 868 -5.11 7.61 -27.49
N LEU A 869 -5.77 6.49 -27.80
CA LEU A 869 -6.97 6.48 -28.66
C LEU A 869 -8.12 7.28 -28.05
N ASP A 870 -8.30 7.22 -26.74
CA ASP A 870 -9.28 8.02 -26.00
C ASP A 870 -8.97 9.52 -26.07
N ALA A 871 -7.70 9.90 -25.86
CA ALA A 871 -7.26 11.29 -25.94
C ALA A 871 -7.45 11.88 -27.34
N MET A 872 -7.26 11.07 -28.39
CA MET A 872 -7.47 11.45 -29.79
C MET A 872 -8.94 11.47 -30.21
N GLY A 873 -9.86 11.00 -29.37
CA GLY A 873 -11.28 10.89 -29.72
C GLY A 873 -11.55 9.87 -30.84
N ALA A 874 -10.72 8.84 -30.96
CA ALA A 874 -10.78 7.88 -32.05
C ALA A 874 -12.14 7.15 -32.12
N ARG A 875 -12.71 7.08 -33.33
CA ARG A 875 -14.01 6.42 -33.62
C ARG A 875 -13.85 5.11 -34.38
N GLU A 876 -12.73 4.92 -35.07
CA GLU A 876 -12.45 3.77 -35.94
C GLU A 876 -11.95 2.53 -35.18
N THR A 877 -12.48 2.29 -33.99
CA THR A 877 -12.06 1.20 -33.08
C THR A 877 -13.09 0.07 -33.01
N ARG A 878 -14.13 0.10 -33.85
CA ARG A 878 -15.24 -0.88 -33.86
C ARG A 878 -14.73 -2.33 -33.89
N GLY A 879 -13.75 -2.61 -34.75
CA GLY A 879 -13.16 -3.94 -34.91
C GLY A 879 -12.37 -4.44 -33.68
N LEU A 880 -11.92 -3.54 -32.81
CA LEU A 880 -11.16 -3.87 -31.61
C LEU A 880 -12.05 -4.24 -30.42
N THR A 881 -13.35 -3.95 -30.47
CA THR A 881 -14.28 -4.09 -29.33
C THR A 881 -14.13 -5.43 -28.59
N GLY A 882 -14.11 -6.56 -29.31
CA GLY A 882 -13.96 -7.87 -28.69
C GLY A 882 -12.63 -8.04 -27.93
N GLN A 883 -11.53 -7.54 -28.48
CA GLN A 883 -10.21 -7.57 -27.83
C GLN A 883 -10.17 -6.62 -26.62
N ILE A 884 -10.73 -5.41 -26.73
CA ILE A 884 -10.84 -4.47 -25.62
C ILE A 884 -11.58 -5.13 -24.45
N LEU A 885 -12.73 -5.76 -24.71
CA LEU A 885 -13.50 -6.47 -23.69
C LEU A 885 -12.71 -7.61 -23.04
N ARG A 886 -11.97 -8.41 -23.81
CA ARG A 886 -11.09 -9.46 -23.26
C ARG A 886 -9.94 -8.90 -22.42
N SER A 887 -9.47 -7.70 -22.77
CA SER A 887 -8.38 -7.01 -22.08
C SER A 887 -8.79 -6.34 -20.76
N VAL A 888 -10.10 -6.15 -20.51
CA VAL A 888 -10.58 -5.63 -19.21
C VAL A 888 -10.27 -6.67 -18.13
N PRO A 889 -9.34 -6.38 -17.21
CA PRO A 889 -8.94 -7.37 -16.22
C PRO A 889 -10.13 -7.69 -15.30
N MET A 890 -10.28 -8.96 -14.96
CA MET A 890 -11.44 -9.44 -14.19
C MET A 890 -11.10 -9.83 -12.76
N ASP A 891 -9.84 -9.71 -12.38
CA ASP A 891 -9.39 -10.26 -11.11
C ASP A 891 -10.22 -9.80 -9.91
N PRO A 892 -10.57 -10.74 -9.03
CA PRO A 892 -11.23 -10.44 -7.79
C PRO A 892 -10.60 -9.36 -6.92
N ASP A 893 -9.27 -9.25 -6.88
CA ASP A 893 -8.61 -8.22 -6.08
C ASP A 893 -8.83 -6.81 -6.69
N ARG A 894 -9.21 -6.72 -7.98
CA ARG A 894 -9.77 -5.49 -8.58
C ARG A 894 -11.19 -5.17 -8.14
N GLY A 895 -11.95 -6.19 -7.74
CA GLY A 895 -13.29 -6.07 -7.18
C GLY A 895 -13.30 -5.48 -5.76
N LEU A 896 -12.13 -5.26 -5.14
CA LEU A 896 -12.03 -4.61 -3.82
C LEU A 896 -12.29 -3.10 -3.86
N LEU A 897 -12.50 -2.54 -5.05
CA LEU A 897 -13.03 -1.20 -5.20
C LEU A 897 -14.45 -1.24 -5.75
N TYR A 898 -15.33 -0.49 -5.10
CA TYR A 898 -16.68 -0.25 -5.60
C TYR A 898 -16.71 0.78 -6.75
N GLU A 899 -15.56 1.33 -7.12
CA GLU A 899 -15.38 2.29 -8.23
C GLU A 899 -14.75 1.62 -9.44
N ASP A 900 -15.06 2.17 -10.62
CA ASP A 900 -14.30 1.87 -11.82
C ASP A 900 -12.92 2.52 -11.71
N ASP A 901 -11.88 1.75 -12.04
CA ASP A 901 -10.56 2.33 -12.26
C ASP A 901 -10.45 2.97 -13.64
N ASP A 902 -9.34 3.65 -13.88
CA ASP A 902 -9.16 4.43 -15.10
C ASP A 902 -9.03 3.58 -16.37
N TYR A 903 -8.58 2.33 -16.26
CA TYR A 903 -8.60 1.40 -17.39
C TYR A 903 -10.02 1.07 -17.82
N GLU A 904 -10.89 0.74 -16.86
CA GLU A 904 -12.30 0.46 -17.09
C GLU A 904 -13.00 1.68 -17.72
N LYS A 905 -12.73 2.88 -17.21
CA LYS A 905 -13.32 4.12 -17.73
C LYS A 905 -12.89 4.42 -19.17
N VAL A 906 -11.59 4.34 -19.47
CA VAL A 906 -11.07 4.58 -20.82
C VAL A 906 -11.63 3.54 -21.79
N SER A 907 -11.66 2.26 -21.39
CA SER A 907 -12.25 1.18 -22.19
C SER A 907 -13.72 1.46 -22.55
N ALA A 908 -14.53 1.87 -21.55
CA ALA A 908 -15.92 2.22 -21.78
C ALA A 908 -16.05 3.35 -22.81
N ARG A 909 -15.26 4.42 -22.70
CA ARG A 909 -15.34 5.57 -23.63
C ARG A 909 -14.98 5.21 -25.05
N VAL A 910 -13.91 4.45 -25.25
CA VAL A 910 -13.49 4.00 -26.59
C VAL A 910 -14.58 3.13 -27.23
N ILE A 911 -15.21 2.22 -26.47
CA ILE A 911 -16.33 1.38 -26.94
C ILE A 911 -17.58 2.21 -27.28
N HIS A 912 -17.86 3.25 -26.48
CA HIS A 912 -18.97 4.17 -26.75
C HIS A 912 -18.74 4.99 -28.03
N ARG A 913 -17.54 5.57 -28.21
CA ARG A 913 -17.21 6.35 -29.43
C ARG A 913 -17.17 5.52 -30.70
N SER A 914 -16.90 4.22 -30.61
CA SER A 914 -16.97 3.28 -31.74
C SER A 914 -18.39 2.88 -32.15
N GLY A 915 -19.40 3.28 -31.37
CA GLY A 915 -20.80 2.92 -31.59
C GLY A 915 -21.15 1.48 -31.20
N MET A 916 -20.30 0.81 -30.41
CA MET A 916 -20.50 -0.59 -30.02
C MET A 916 -21.14 -0.79 -28.64
N ALA A 917 -21.23 0.25 -27.81
CA ALA A 917 -21.74 0.14 -26.44
C ALA A 917 -23.12 -0.52 -26.33
N SER A 918 -24.09 -0.17 -27.18
CA SER A 918 -25.43 -0.80 -27.17
C SER A 918 -25.35 -2.30 -27.46
N ALA A 919 -24.56 -2.72 -28.46
CA ALA A 919 -24.38 -4.14 -28.78
C ALA A 919 -23.72 -4.91 -27.64
N VAL A 920 -22.75 -4.30 -26.94
CA VAL A 920 -22.12 -4.89 -25.75
C VAL A 920 -23.14 -5.03 -24.62
N ILE A 921 -23.88 -3.97 -24.29
CA ILE A 921 -24.90 -3.96 -23.23
C ILE A 921 -25.96 -5.04 -23.48
N GLU A 922 -26.52 -5.09 -24.69
CA GLU A 922 -27.52 -6.10 -25.06
C GLU A 922 -26.96 -7.52 -24.98
N THR A 923 -25.72 -7.73 -25.41
CA THR A 923 -25.06 -9.05 -25.28
C THR A 923 -24.88 -9.44 -23.81
N CYS A 924 -24.42 -8.52 -22.95
CA CYS A 924 -24.29 -8.77 -21.51
C CYS A 924 -25.65 -9.08 -20.85
N LEU A 925 -26.69 -8.30 -21.14
CA LEU A 925 -28.05 -8.53 -20.61
C LEU A 925 -28.60 -9.88 -21.06
N SER A 926 -28.34 -10.28 -22.31
CA SER A 926 -28.71 -11.61 -22.82
C SER A 926 -28.03 -12.73 -22.04
N VAL A 927 -26.71 -12.63 -21.78
CA VAL A 927 -25.98 -13.60 -20.95
C VAL A 927 -26.52 -13.65 -19.53
N LEU A 928 -26.94 -12.51 -18.99
CA LEU A 928 -27.56 -12.43 -17.67
C LEU A 928 -28.99 -13.00 -17.64
N GLY A 929 -29.59 -13.35 -18.80
CA GLY A 929 -30.92 -13.96 -18.89
C GLY A 929 -32.06 -12.95 -19.09
N ASP A 930 -31.78 -11.78 -19.65
CA ASP A 930 -32.81 -10.84 -20.07
C ASP A 930 -33.49 -11.32 -21.38
N PRO A 931 -34.82 -11.55 -21.38
CA PRO A 931 -35.52 -12.11 -22.53
C PRO A 931 -35.76 -11.11 -23.68
N GLU A 932 -35.62 -9.81 -23.40
CA GLU A 932 -35.80 -8.74 -24.40
C GLU A 932 -34.47 -8.35 -25.05
N ALA A 933 -33.37 -8.93 -24.58
CA ALA A 933 -32.04 -8.60 -25.05
C ALA A 933 -31.80 -9.04 -26.49
N LYS A 934 -31.10 -8.18 -27.25
CA LYS A 934 -30.72 -8.41 -28.65
C LYS A 934 -29.20 -8.60 -28.77
N PRO A 935 -28.66 -9.79 -28.43
CA PRO A 935 -27.22 -10.01 -28.40
C PRO A 935 -26.60 -9.92 -29.80
N ASP A 936 -25.37 -9.42 -29.85
CA ASP A 936 -24.50 -9.58 -31.01
C ASP A 936 -23.71 -10.90 -30.84
N ALA A 937 -23.95 -11.86 -31.73
CA ALA A 937 -23.31 -13.17 -31.67
C ALA A 937 -21.77 -13.08 -31.70
N ALA A 938 -21.19 -12.07 -32.34
CA ALA A 938 -19.74 -11.89 -32.41
C ALA A 938 -19.12 -11.43 -31.09
N LEU A 939 -19.93 -10.90 -30.16
CA LEU A 939 -19.48 -10.39 -28.86
C LEU A 939 -19.69 -11.38 -27.72
N VAL A 940 -20.50 -12.43 -27.90
CA VAL A 940 -20.85 -13.39 -26.83
C VAL A 940 -19.58 -13.97 -26.20
N GLU A 941 -18.63 -14.40 -27.00
CA GLU A 941 -17.35 -14.92 -26.50
C GLU A 941 -16.58 -13.85 -25.71
N ALA A 942 -16.50 -12.62 -26.20
CA ALA A 942 -15.76 -11.55 -25.54
C ALA A 942 -16.38 -11.11 -24.20
N VAL A 943 -17.71 -11.05 -24.09
CA VAL A 943 -18.41 -10.67 -22.85
C VAL A 943 -18.51 -11.80 -21.82
N THR A 944 -18.17 -13.03 -22.22
CA THR A 944 -18.16 -14.21 -21.33
C THR A 944 -16.76 -14.74 -21.06
N ALA A 945 -15.77 -14.33 -21.86
CA ALA A 945 -14.39 -14.73 -21.71
C ALA A 945 -13.81 -14.21 -20.39
N SER A 946 -13.38 -15.15 -19.57
CA SER A 946 -12.56 -14.89 -18.40
C SER A 946 -11.09 -15.10 -18.78
N PRO A 947 -10.18 -14.15 -18.48
CA PRO A 947 -8.75 -14.43 -18.57
C PRO A 947 -8.35 -15.60 -17.66
N PRO A 948 -7.31 -16.38 -18.03
CA PRO A 948 -6.73 -17.38 -17.16
C PRO A 948 -5.99 -16.69 -16.02
N ALA A 949 -6.50 -16.81 -14.81
CA ALA A 949 -5.72 -16.63 -13.60
C ALA A 949 -5.37 -18.03 -13.10
N GLU A 950 -4.07 -18.35 -13.09
CA GLU A 950 -3.54 -19.71 -12.87
C GLU A 950 -4.00 -20.32 -11.52
N SER A 951 -4.51 -19.49 -10.61
CA SER A 951 -4.86 -19.85 -9.24
C SER A 951 -6.27 -19.51 -8.75
N THR A 952 -6.97 -18.54 -9.35
CA THR A 952 -8.34 -18.17 -8.95
C THR A 952 -9.42 -18.89 -9.75
N GLY A 953 -9.03 -19.51 -10.87
CA GLY A 953 -9.96 -19.95 -11.91
C GLY A 953 -10.71 -18.77 -12.54
N GLY A 954 -11.30 -18.99 -13.72
CA GLY A 954 -12.19 -17.99 -14.29
C GLY A 954 -13.48 -17.86 -13.49
N VAL A 955 -14.12 -16.68 -13.49
CA VAL A 955 -15.51 -16.57 -13.05
C VAL A 955 -16.45 -17.07 -14.14
N GLY A 956 -17.68 -17.41 -13.76
CA GLY A 956 -18.68 -17.86 -14.71
C GLY A 956 -19.08 -16.76 -15.70
N PRO A 957 -19.65 -17.14 -16.86
CA PRO A 957 -20.16 -16.20 -17.86
C PRO A 957 -21.08 -15.10 -17.30
N PRO A 958 -22.01 -15.36 -16.35
CA PRO A 958 -22.87 -14.31 -15.80
C PRO A 958 -22.09 -13.24 -15.04
N ALA A 959 -21.15 -13.64 -14.19
CA ALA A 959 -20.32 -12.73 -13.42
C ALA A 959 -19.43 -11.85 -14.33
N ARG A 960 -18.85 -12.45 -15.40
CA ARG A 960 -18.09 -11.69 -16.39
C ARG A 960 -18.97 -10.70 -17.15
N ALA A 961 -20.16 -11.12 -17.59
CA ALA A 961 -21.10 -10.24 -18.26
C ALA A 961 -21.57 -9.09 -17.35
N ALA A 962 -21.80 -9.35 -16.06
CA ALA A 962 -22.13 -8.32 -15.08
C ALA A 962 -20.99 -7.30 -14.88
N GLN A 963 -19.74 -7.74 -14.83
CA GLN A 963 -18.58 -6.84 -14.76
C GLN A 963 -18.52 -5.93 -16.00
N ILE A 964 -18.54 -6.51 -17.19
CA ILE A 964 -18.49 -5.74 -18.44
C ILE A 964 -19.67 -4.76 -18.50
N LEU A 965 -20.88 -5.21 -18.15
CA LEU A 965 -22.06 -4.35 -18.08
C LEU A 965 -21.85 -3.19 -17.11
N CYS A 966 -21.28 -3.44 -15.92
CA CYS A 966 -20.92 -2.38 -14.97
C CYS A 966 -19.97 -1.34 -15.58
N VAL A 967 -19.02 -1.77 -16.42
CA VAL A 967 -18.07 -0.88 -17.10
C VAL A 967 -18.76 -0.05 -18.19
N VAL A 968 -19.50 -0.69 -19.09
CA VAL A 968 -20.04 -0.03 -20.30
C VAL A 968 -21.41 0.63 -20.12
N ALA A 969 -22.19 0.26 -19.10
CA ALA A 969 -23.47 0.89 -18.81
C ALA A 969 -23.26 2.26 -18.16
N LEU A 970 -23.49 3.31 -18.94
CA LEU A 970 -23.37 4.71 -18.50
C LEU A 970 -24.73 5.43 -18.49
N ASP A 971 -25.74 4.87 -19.17
CA ASP A 971 -27.10 5.43 -19.26
C ASP A 971 -28.00 4.81 -18.17
N PRO A 972 -28.58 5.63 -17.26
CA PRO A 972 -29.53 5.17 -16.25
C PRO A 972 -30.77 4.47 -16.81
N SER A 973 -31.12 4.67 -18.09
CA SER A 973 -32.27 3.99 -18.73
C SER A 973 -32.15 2.46 -18.71
N VAL A 974 -30.93 1.92 -18.61
CA VAL A 974 -30.66 0.48 -18.54
C VAL A 974 -30.89 -0.09 -17.12
N ALA A 975 -30.90 0.76 -16.08
CA ALA A 975 -30.98 0.34 -14.68
C ALA A 975 -32.15 -0.60 -14.33
N PRO A 976 -33.39 -0.43 -14.88
CA PRO A 976 -34.48 -1.38 -14.62
C PRO A 976 -34.16 -2.82 -15.03
N ARG A 977 -33.42 -3.02 -16.12
CA ARG A 977 -33.02 -4.34 -16.63
C ARG A 977 -31.91 -4.94 -15.78
N ILE A 978 -30.95 -4.11 -15.33
CA ILE A 978 -29.91 -4.48 -14.37
C ILE A 978 -30.53 -4.90 -13.03
N ARG A 979 -31.52 -4.15 -12.54
CA ARG A 979 -32.26 -4.48 -11.33
C ARG A 979 -32.99 -5.81 -11.44
N ALA A 980 -33.68 -6.06 -12.54
CA ALA A 980 -34.34 -7.35 -12.79
C ALA A 980 -33.34 -8.51 -12.83
N ALA A 981 -32.13 -8.29 -13.37
CA ALA A 981 -31.05 -9.26 -13.29
C ALA A 981 -30.57 -9.48 -11.85
N PHE A 982 -30.36 -8.42 -11.09
CA PHE A 982 -29.93 -8.49 -9.70
C PHE A 982 -30.92 -9.32 -8.86
N GLU A 983 -32.23 -9.08 -8.98
CA GLU A 983 -33.25 -9.85 -8.25
C GLU A 983 -33.27 -11.32 -8.65
N ARG A 984 -33.14 -11.62 -9.95
CA ARG A 984 -33.10 -13.00 -10.46
C ARG A 984 -31.91 -13.78 -9.91
N PHE A 985 -30.71 -13.19 -9.89
CA PHE A 985 -29.53 -13.84 -9.31
C PHE A 985 -29.58 -13.89 -7.79
N ARG A 986 -30.06 -12.82 -7.14
CA ARG A 986 -30.25 -12.76 -5.68
C ARG A 986 -31.17 -13.87 -5.18
N ALA A 987 -32.20 -14.23 -5.94
CA ALA A 987 -33.16 -15.30 -5.60
C ALA A 987 -32.62 -16.73 -5.80
N GLN A 988 -31.45 -16.91 -6.44
CA GLN A 988 -30.83 -18.23 -6.57
C GLN A 988 -30.23 -18.70 -5.25
N GLU A 989 -29.98 -20.01 -5.16
CA GLU A 989 -29.24 -20.58 -4.04
C GLU A 989 -27.85 -19.93 -3.88
N PRO A 990 -27.38 -19.73 -2.65
CA PRO A 990 -26.02 -19.32 -2.31
C PRO A 990 -24.95 -20.02 -3.16
N SER A 991 -24.20 -19.26 -3.98
CA SER A 991 -23.05 -19.76 -4.74
C SER A 991 -22.04 -18.64 -5.02
N PRO A 992 -20.76 -18.97 -5.28
CA PRO A 992 -19.77 -17.98 -5.69
C PRO A 992 -20.17 -17.19 -6.94
N ASP A 993 -20.72 -17.86 -7.96
CA ASP A 993 -21.13 -17.21 -9.22
C ASP A 993 -22.30 -16.22 -9.01
N ARG A 994 -23.28 -16.60 -8.17
CA ARG A 994 -24.32 -15.67 -7.67
C ARG A 994 -23.70 -14.46 -7.00
N SER A 995 -22.76 -14.66 -6.09
CA SER A 995 -22.17 -13.57 -5.32
C SER A 995 -21.44 -12.56 -6.20
N TRP A 996 -20.62 -13.04 -7.14
CA TRP A 996 -19.95 -12.20 -8.12
C TRP A 996 -20.90 -11.42 -9.02
N THR A 997 -21.92 -12.12 -9.53
CA THR A 997 -22.91 -11.49 -10.41
C THR A 997 -23.66 -10.39 -9.66
N CYS A 998 -24.14 -10.67 -8.45
CA CYS A 998 -24.79 -9.67 -7.60
C CYS A 998 -23.86 -8.52 -7.21
N PHE A 999 -22.58 -8.79 -6.95
CA PHE A 999 -21.58 -7.77 -6.62
C PHE A 999 -21.45 -6.73 -7.75
N PHE A 1000 -21.21 -7.18 -8.99
CA PHE A 1000 -21.05 -6.27 -10.12
C PHE A 1000 -22.35 -5.59 -10.53
N LEU A 1001 -23.49 -6.27 -10.41
CA LEU A 1001 -24.79 -5.64 -10.66
C LEU A 1001 -25.11 -4.56 -9.62
N ALA A 1002 -24.83 -4.78 -8.33
CA ALA A 1002 -24.98 -3.76 -7.30
C ALA A 1002 -24.05 -2.56 -7.57
N ARG A 1003 -22.78 -2.82 -7.92
CA ARG A 1003 -21.82 -1.78 -8.35
C ARG A 1003 -22.36 -0.97 -9.54
N ALA A 1004 -22.94 -1.63 -10.54
CA ALA A 1004 -23.55 -0.97 -11.69
C ALA A 1004 -24.73 -0.08 -11.30
N LEU A 1005 -25.65 -0.55 -10.45
CA LEU A 1005 -26.79 0.24 -9.98
C LEU A 1005 -26.34 1.47 -9.16
N GLY A 1006 -25.34 1.30 -8.29
CA GLY A 1006 -24.74 2.40 -7.54
C GLY A 1006 -24.09 3.44 -8.44
N LYS A 1007 -23.37 3.00 -9.49
CA LYS A 1007 -22.74 3.88 -10.50
C LYS A 1007 -23.77 4.67 -11.30
N LEU A 1008 -24.86 4.02 -11.72
CA LEU A 1008 -25.96 4.68 -12.45
C LEU A 1008 -26.77 5.62 -11.54
N GLN A 1009 -26.58 5.57 -10.22
CA GLN A 1009 -27.32 6.33 -9.22
C GLN A 1009 -28.85 6.16 -9.38
N ASP A 1010 -29.29 4.94 -9.70
CA ASP A 1010 -30.69 4.67 -9.95
C ASP A 1010 -31.49 4.63 -8.64
N LYS A 1011 -32.29 5.67 -8.40
CA LYS A 1011 -33.19 5.74 -7.24
C LYS A 1011 -34.22 4.61 -7.21
N GLY A 1012 -34.60 4.06 -8.37
CA GLY A 1012 -35.50 2.92 -8.44
C GLY A 1012 -34.94 1.63 -7.83
N SER A 1013 -33.63 1.59 -7.54
CA SER A 1013 -32.94 0.43 -6.98
C SER A 1013 -32.79 0.47 -5.45
N VAL A 1014 -33.20 1.55 -4.78
CA VAL A 1014 -33.01 1.71 -3.33
C VAL A 1014 -33.69 0.59 -2.53
N GLU A 1015 -34.96 0.31 -2.79
CA GLU A 1015 -35.72 -0.67 -2.01
C GLU A 1015 -35.19 -2.11 -2.17
N VAL A 1016 -34.81 -2.50 -3.38
CA VAL A 1016 -34.25 -3.85 -3.62
C VAL A 1016 -32.87 -4.00 -2.98
N LEU A 1017 -32.04 -2.96 -3.01
CA LEU A 1017 -30.72 -2.94 -2.38
C LEU A 1017 -30.85 -2.96 -0.85
N ARG A 1018 -31.75 -2.16 -0.27
CA ARG A 1018 -32.07 -2.21 1.17
C ARG A 1018 -32.55 -3.60 1.59
N ALA A 1019 -33.47 -4.17 0.83
CA ALA A 1019 -33.96 -5.53 1.08
C ALA A 1019 -32.83 -6.56 1.04
N ALA A 1020 -31.81 -6.39 0.18
CA ALA A 1020 -30.64 -7.27 0.14
C ALA A 1020 -29.75 -7.09 1.37
N LEU A 1021 -29.60 -5.87 1.87
CA LEU A 1021 -28.82 -5.59 3.08
C LEU A 1021 -29.49 -6.15 4.34
N ASP A 1022 -30.82 -6.03 4.43
CA ASP A 1022 -31.62 -6.33 5.63
C ASP A 1022 -32.02 -7.81 5.75
N ASN A 1023 -32.42 -8.43 4.63
CA ASN A 1023 -33.13 -9.72 4.62
C ASN A 1023 -32.30 -10.88 4.09
N ASP A 1024 -31.26 -10.63 3.30
CA ASP A 1024 -30.40 -11.73 2.83
C ASP A 1024 -29.62 -12.33 4.01
N MET A 1025 -29.26 -13.61 3.89
CA MET A 1025 -28.41 -14.28 4.87
C MET A 1025 -27.12 -13.50 5.08
N ARG A 1026 -26.71 -13.37 6.33
CA ARG A 1026 -25.51 -12.65 6.74
C ARG A 1026 -24.31 -13.58 6.67
N GLU A 1027 -23.12 -13.01 6.62
CA GLU A 1027 -21.91 -13.78 6.35
C GLU A 1027 -21.63 -14.81 7.45
N ALA A 1028 -21.91 -14.47 8.71
CA ALA A 1028 -21.81 -15.43 9.82
C ALA A 1028 -22.75 -16.64 9.69
N ASP A 1029 -23.90 -16.49 9.02
CA ASP A 1029 -24.86 -17.59 8.78
C ASP A 1029 -24.27 -18.66 7.85
N PHE A 1030 -23.27 -18.28 7.03
CA PHE A 1030 -22.49 -19.18 6.18
C PHE A 1030 -21.19 -19.67 6.83
N GLY A 1031 -21.00 -19.41 8.13
CA GLY A 1031 -19.76 -19.71 8.85
C GLY A 1031 -18.63 -18.71 8.58
N VAL A 1032 -18.92 -17.60 7.89
CA VAL A 1032 -17.96 -16.54 7.55
C VAL A 1032 -18.07 -15.43 8.61
N ALA A 1033 -17.45 -15.65 9.78
CA ALA A 1033 -17.38 -14.66 10.85
C ALA A 1033 -15.97 -14.08 10.96
N ASP A 1034 -15.85 -12.83 11.42
CA ASP A 1034 -14.54 -12.23 11.66
C ASP A 1034 -13.89 -12.62 13.00
N PRO A 1035 -12.55 -12.66 13.02
CA PRO A 1035 -11.68 -12.82 11.86
C PRO A 1035 -11.67 -14.31 11.48
N PRO A 1036 -11.92 -14.69 10.22
CA PRO A 1036 -11.60 -16.02 9.77
C PRO A 1036 -10.11 -16.08 9.43
N ASN A 1037 -9.56 -17.28 9.63
CA ASN A 1037 -8.25 -17.66 9.14
C ASN A 1037 -8.15 -17.48 7.62
N VAL A 1038 -6.92 -17.25 7.15
CA VAL A 1038 -6.42 -16.92 5.78
C VAL A 1038 -7.01 -17.75 4.63
N PHE A 1039 -7.76 -18.82 4.90
CA PHE A 1039 -8.05 -19.87 3.94
C PHE A 1039 -9.55 -20.17 3.75
N LEU A 1040 -10.40 -19.14 3.75
CA LEU A 1040 -11.81 -19.28 3.34
C LEU A 1040 -11.97 -19.39 1.81
N HIS A 1041 -11.35 -20.40 1.20
CA HIS A 1041 -11.58 -20.73 -0.22
C HIS A 1041 -12.94 -21.40 -0.47
N GLU A 1042 -13.70 -21.65 0.61
CA GLU A 1042 -15.04 -22.24 0.58
C GLU A 1042 -16.17 -21.21 0.82
N ALA A 1043 -15.84 -19.92 0.96
CA ALA A 1043 -16.82 -18.85 1.22
C ALA A 1043 -17.42 -18.23 -0.06
N MET A 1044 -18.62 -17.66 0.04
CA MET A 1044 -19.29 -16.88 -1.02
C MET A 1044 -18.66 -15.50 -1.26
N THR A 1045 -17.35 -15.42 -1.41
CA THR A 1045 -16.64 -14.17 -1.69
C THR A 1045 -16.70 -13.80 -3.18
N PRO A 1046 -16.86 -12.50 -3.51
CA PRO A 1046 -16.91 -11.34 -2.62
C PRO A 1046 -18.27 -11.26 -1.93
N VAL A 1047 -18.31 -10.64 -0.77
CA VAL A 1047 -19.56 -10.43 -0.03
C VAL A 1047 -20.35 -9.30 -0.72
N TYR A 1048 -21.31 -9.66 -1.58
CA TYR A 1048 -22.05 -8.66 -2.37
C TYR A 1048 -22.84 -7.66 -1.52
N ARG A 1049 -23.21 -8.00 -0.27
CA ARG A 1049 -23.85 -7.07 0.69
C ARG A 1049 -23.00 -5.83 0.94
N ALA A 1050 -21.67 -5.93 0.86
CA ALA A 1050 -20.78 -4.78 0.97
C ALA A 1050 -20.89 -3.85 -0.25
N ALA A 1051 -20.98 -4.41 -1.46
CA ALA A 1051 -21.26 -3.63 -2.68
C ALA A 1051 -22.66 -3.02 -2.70
N VAL A 1052 -23.64 -3.71 -2.10
CA VAL A 1052 -24.99 -3.17 -1.89
C VAL A 1052 -24.95 -1.94 -0.98
N ALA A 1053 -24.22 -2.02 0.15
CA ALA A 1053 -24.06 -0.89 1.05
C ALA A 1053 -23.41 0.31 0.36
N ASP A 1054 -22.30 0.10 -0.36
CA ASP A 1054 -21.66 1.17 -1.14
C ASP A 1054 -22.60 1.73 -2.23
N ALA A 1055 -23.34 0.88 -2.95
CA ALA A 1055 -24.31 1.31 -3.95
C ALA A 1055 -25.40 2.22 -3.36
N LEU A 1056 -25.93 1.88 -2.18
CA LEU A 1056 -26.87 2.73 -1.45
C LEU A 1056 -26.24 4.09 -1.09
N GLY A 1057 -24.98 4.10 -0.65
CA GLY A 1057 -24.23 5.33 -0.39
C GLY A 1057 -24.05 6.21 -1.63
N ARG A 1058 -23.78 5.62 -2.80
CA ARG A 1058 -23.65 6.36 -4.07
C ARG A 1058 -24.97 6.92 -4.61
N ILE A 1059 -26.07 6.20 -4.41
CA ILE A 1059 -27.42 6.66 -4.74
C ILE A 1059 -27.78 7.82 -3.80
N GLY A 1060 -27.34 7.75 -2.53
CA GLY A 1060 -27.44 8.84 -1.56
C GLY A 1060 -28.87 9.12 -1.10
N ASP A 1061 -29.74 8.12 -1.12
CA ASP A 1061 -31.13 8.27 -0.65
C ASP A 1061 -31.18 8.09 0.89
N PRO A 1062 -31.63 9.10 1.66
CA PRO A 1062 -31.69 9.01 3.12
C PRO A 1062 -32.57 7.88 3.66
N VAL A 1063 -33.48 7.32 2.85
CA VAL A 1063 -34.30 6.16 3.27
C VAL A 1063 -33.45 4.92 3.57
N ALA A 1064 -32.23 4.85 3.02
CA ALA A 1064 -31.28 3.77 3.27
C ALA A 1064 -30.53 3.90 4.61
N TYR A 1065 -30.50 5.08 5.22
CA TYR A 1065 -29.72 5.36 6.45
C TYR A 1065 -29.96 4.32 7.57
N PRO A 1066 -31.22 3.95 7.92
CA PRO A 1066 -31.44 2.98 9.01
C PRO A 1066 -30.87 1.59 8.72
N SER A 1067 -30.98 1.11 7.48
CA SER A 1067 -30.44 -0.19 7.05
C SER A 1067 -28.91 -0.19 7.09
N LEU A 1068 -28.28 0.92 6.67
CA LEU A 1068 -26.83 1.09 6.72
C LEU A 1068 -26.32 1.18 8.16
N LEU A 1069 -27.01 1.94 9.03
CA LEU A 1069 -26.66 2.03 10.44
C LEU A 1069 -26.74 0.66 11.13
N ALA A 1070 -27.82 -0.08 10.88
CA ALA A 1070 -27.98 -1.43 11.41
C ALA A 1070 -26.84 -2.36 10.95
N ALA A 1071 -26.50 -2.35 9.66
CA ALA A 1071 -25.40 -3.13 9.11
C ALA A 1071 -24.03 -2.74 9.68
N ALA A 1072 -23.77 -1.44 9.89
CA ALA A 1072 -22.54 -0.94 10.48
C ALA A 1072 -22.34 -1.36 11.94
N THR A 1073 -23.42 -1.67 12.67
CA THR A 1073 -23.39 -2.01 14.10
C THR A 1073 -23.63 -3.51 14.41
N ASP A 1074 -23.84 -4.36 13.40
CA ASP A 1074 -24.07 -5.80 13.57
C ASP A 1074 -22.72 -6.57 13.63
N TYR A 1075 -22.01 -6.44 14.75
CA TYR A 1075 -20.71 -7.06 14.99
C TYR A 1075 -20.73 -8.60 15.02
N ASP A 1076 -21.87 -9.18 15.37
CA ASP A 1076 -22.02 -10.63 15.54
C ASP A 1076 -22.22 -11.36 14.23
N ARG A 1077 -22.93 -10.72 13.27
CA ARG A 1077 -23.36 -11.40 12.04
C ARG A 1077 -22.87 -10.79 10.75
N SER A 1078 -22.62 -9.48 10.70
CA SER A 1078 -22.07 -8.82 9.51
C SER A 1078 -20.55 -8.77 9.60
N VAL A 1079 -19.83 -9.13 8.53
CA VAL A 1079 -18.36 -9.00 8.48
C VAL A 1079 -17.90 -7.55 8.34
N MET A 1080 -16.65 -7.29 8.69
CA MET A 1080 -15.92 -6.03 8.61
C MET A 1080 -16.09 -5.37 7.24
N ASP A 1081 -16.04 -6.15 6.17
CA ASP A 1081 -16.30 -5.73 4.79
C ASP A 1081 -17.63 -4.95 4.67
N VAL A 1082 -18.72 -5.52 5.20
CA VAL A 1082 -20.07 -4.94 5.16
C VAL A 1082 -20.18 -3.78 6.14
N ARG A 1083 -19.65 -3.93 7.36
CA ARG A 1083 -19.70 -2.87 8.37
C ARG A 1083 -19.01 -1.60 7.88
N GLN A 1084 -17.82 -1.74 7.30
CA GLN A 1084 -17.05 -0.63 6.77
C GLN A 1084 -17.71 0.02 5.55
N ALA A 1085 -18.25 -0.79 4.63
CA ALA A 1085 -18.96 -0.28 3.47
C ALA A 1085 -20.22 0.50 3.88
N ALA A 1086 -20.95 0.00 4.86
CA ALA A 1086 -22.11 0.68 5.43
C ALA A 1086 -21.72 1.98 6.14
N ALA A 1087 -20.66 1.97 6.96
CA ALA A 1087 -20.12 3.17 7.60
C ALA A 1087 -19.74 4.26 6.59
N ARG A 1088 -19.08 3.88 5.48
CA ARG A 1088 -18.77 4.81 4.38
C ARG A 1088 -20.04 5.35 3.72
N ALA A 1089 -21.02 4.48 3.47
CA ALA A 1089 -22.27 4.83 2.81
C ALA A 1089 -23.18 5.73 3.66
N LEU A 1090 -23.02 5.74 4.99
CA LEU A 1090 -23.68 6.72 5.86
C LEU A 1090 -23.32 8.16 5.47
N GLY A 1091 -22.09 8.43 5.02
CA GLY A 1091 -21.69 9.77 4.59
C GLY A 1091 -22.47 10.30 3.39
N GLY A 1092 -23.03 9.43 2.55
CA GLY A 1092 -23.87 9.81 1.41
C GLY A 1092 -25.38 9.86 1.71
N THR A 1093 -25.82 9.34 2.85
CA THR A 1093 -27.24 9.13 3.18
C THR A 1093 -27.69 9.83 4.46
N ALA A 1094 -26.76 10.14 5.37
CA ALA A 1094 -27.02 10.86 6.60
C ALA A 1094 -27.45 12.30 6.31
N ARG A 1095 -28.36 12.80 7.12
CA ARG A 1095 -28.78 14.21 7.16
C ARG A 1095 -28.13 14.90 8.35
N GLU A 1096 -28.17 16.23 8.34
CA GLU A 1096 -27.71 17.03 9.48
C GLU A 1096 -28.39 16.61 10.82
N SER A 1097 -29.66 16.17 10.77
CA SER A 1097 -30.39 15.66 11.94
C SER A 1097 -29.79 14.39 12.55
N ASP A 1098 -29.04 13.63 11.76
CA ASP A 1098 -28.49 12.33 12.12
C ASP A 1098 -27.07 12.47 12.74
N LEU A 1099 -26.45 13.66 12.65
CA LEU A 1099 -25.08 13.95 13.13
C LEU A 1099 -24.85 13.62 14.61
N GLY A 1100 -25.86 13.82 15.47
CA GLY A 1100 -25.73 13.54 16.91
C GLY A 1100 -25.54 12.05 17.20
N GLU A 1101 -26.29 11.20 16.51
CA GLU A 1101 -26.16 9.74 16.59
C GLU A 1101 -24.85 9.29 15.93
N LEU A 1102 -24.56 9.79 14.73
CA LEU A 1102 -23.38 9.40 13.96
C LEU A 1102 -22.08 9.79 14.66
N SER A 1103 -21.99 10.99 15.26
CA SER A 1103 -20.81 11.44 16.01
C SER A 1103 -20.61 10.63 17.29
N LYS A 1104 -21.70 10.23 17.95
CA LYS A 1104 -21.63 9.34 19.11
C LYS A 1104 -21.11 7.97 18.70
N LEU A 1105 -21.66 7.41 17.62
CA LEU A 1105 -21.20 6.15 17.07
C LEU A 1105 -19.73 6.21 16.68
N ALA A 1106 -19.29 7.26 15.96
CA ALA A 1106 -17.90 7.46 15.58
C ALA A 1106 -16.97 7.44 16.80
N ARG A 1107 -17.33 8.16 17.88
CA ARG A 1107 -16.52 8.23 19.11
C ARG A 1107 -16.39 6.87 19.81
N GLU A 1108 -17.46 6.08 19.84
CA GLU A 1108 -17.54 4.82 20.59
C GLU A 1108 -17.19 3.59 19.73
N TYR A 1109 -16.97 3.76 18.42
CA TYR A 1109 -16.76 2.64 17.52
C TYR A 1109 -15.44 1.90 17.85
N PRO A 1110 -15.47 0.58 18.04
CA PRO A 1110 -14.33 -0.19 18.53
C PRO A 1110 -13.22 -0.40 17.49
N GLU A 1111 -13.54 -0.30 16.21
CA GLU A 1111 -12.59 -0.45 15.11
C GLU A 1111 -12.04 0.90 14.66
N ALA A 1112 -10.71 1.07 14.67
CA ALA A 1112 -10.08 2.37 14.41
C ALA A 1112 -10.34 2.89 12.98
N VAL A 1113 -10.21 2.03 11.97
CA VAL A 1113 -10.46 2.42 10.56
C VAL A 1113 -11.93 2.78 10.32
N THR A 1114 -12.86 2.04 10.93
CA THR A 1114 -14.30 2.32 10.83
C THR A 1114 -14.68 3.60 11.59
N GLN A 1115 -14.11 3.82 12.78
CA GLN A 1115 -14.24 5.08 13.53
C GLN A 1115 -13.84 6.28 12.66
N MET A 1116 -12.70 6.21 11.99
CA MET A 1116 -12.24 7.28 11.09
C MET A 1116 -13.19 7.49 9.91
N THR A 1117 -13.73 6.41 9.37
CA THR A 1117 -14.70 6.46 8.26
C THR A 1117 -16.03 7.09 8.71
N LEU A 1118 -16.46 6.85 9.94
CA LEU A 1118 -17.63 7.50 10.52
C LEU A 1118 -17.40 8.99 10.78
N TRP A 1119 -16.19 9.40 11.14
CA TRP A 1119 -15.84 10.83 11.20
C TRP A 1119 -15.86 11.46 9.81
N GLU A 1120 -15.32 10.79 8.79
CA GLU A 1120 -15.45 11.22 7.38
C GLU A 1120 -16.94 11.35 6.99
N ALA A 1121 -17.80 10.42 7.43
CA ALA A 1121 -19.24 10.49 7.20
C ALA A 1121 -19.93 11.64 7.95
N CYS A 1122 -19.49 11.97 9.17
CA CYS A 1122 -19.96 13.14 9.90
C CYS A 1122 -19.61 14.43 9.15
N GLU A 1123 -18.39 14.56 8.64
CA GLU A 1123 -17.99 15.73 7.83
C GLU A 1123 -18.75 15.81 6.50
N ALA A 1124 -19.04 14.68 5.86
CA ALA A 1124 -19.83 14.66 4.63
C ALA A 1124 -21.30 15.07 4.83
N ALA A 1125 -21.85 14.82 6.02
CA ALA A 1125 -23.23 15.17 6.38
C ALA A 1125 -23.40 16.62 6.86
N LYS A 1126 -22.30 17.31 7.20
CA LYS A 1126 -22.25 18.75 7.49
C LYS A 1126 -22.18 19.55 6.20
#